data_AF-A0A9E3TZB6-F1
#
_entry.id   AF-A0A9E3TZB6-F1
#
_cell.length_a   1.000
_cell.length_b   1.000
_cell.length_c   1.000
_cell.angle_alpha   90.00
_cell.angle_beta   90.00
_cell.angle_gamma   90.00
#
_symmetry.space_group_name_H-M   'P 1'
#
loop_
_entity.id
_entity.type
_entity.pdbx_description
1 polymer ?
#
loop_
_entity_poly.entity_id
_entity_poly.type
_entity_poly.pdbx_seq_one_letter_code
_entity_poly.pdbx_strand_id
1 'polypeptide(L)'
;FDAPLPQLETLFQGDAKSTVGLELVDAEGRPWLDRHPPERGLGPYYNPLDPRVQQAMTNVVREIAGRYGRHASFGGVVVQLSPRGYAMLPAAGCGYDDRTFARFVQETKSEFTATGAERFAERARWCAEEGREAWSGWRAQQMTRFYQALTTEVRQAKPESQLVLTGAAMLDCDAIRRVMQPGLLPRTSQEADARAALLDIGFDGQQLHEIEGLSIVMPAPILPNERGERADRSNDAVASLLHSQLHAAGSLTYREPVTHRVASFDAASPFGRERTFTWLAPQVSPAGAHNRRRFIDGLVHSDSLMVFDGGWTPARGQEDAVLDLFHMMAHLPAAPLASAPTTPATQPLLVRTRSDQGSTTCYVANDSPWPITARLRVAGTARVSALPLADGLPTPLVEGLTGKQMWTVQLEPYAAAAARFNAADVALEVDRIDLPEALLAETIEQLRVVRGCATALKSPPAQQHLINPGFELGADRGADVVGWLFAQSPDVDITLAEGGHRDSGHALKVVSHGPDAWVRSEALPAPKTGRIAVWARLRVSDAQKQPTLRLAIEARRGREPYYRYAHVGAGSEAPLAETWAPFILQIDDLPTDGLDEFRIGFDLIGEGEVWIDDVEAFDLSFTQEEQFQLSRMIAAADFHLREKNVAAAANVLQGYWPQFLVTHVQPAAIERAAAPASRTPEAGASAAPVAAPPRQSMLDRWKGWLRSPF
;
A
#
# COMPACT_ATOMS: atom_id res chain seq x y z
N PHE A 1 7.04 16.27 16.53
CA PHE A 1 5.84 17.03 16.95
C PHE A 1 4.72 16.04 17.22
N ASP A 2 4.87 15.30 18.31
CA ASP A 2 4.17 14.05 18.62
C ASP A 2 4.12 13.82 20.15
N ALA A 3 4.62 14.80 20.91
CA ALA A 3 4.56 14.86 22.36
C ALA A 3 3.95 16.21 22.78
N PRO A 4 3.44 16.34 24.02
CA PRO A 4 2.89 17.59 24.51
C PRO A 4 3.89 18.76 24.46
N LEU A 5 3.43 19.95 24.08
CA LEU A 5 4.22 21.18 24.06
C LEU A 5 3.96 21.98 25.34
N PRO A 6 5.00 22.33 26.13
CA PRO A 6 4.82 23.05 27.40
C PRO A 6 3.99 24.33 27.30
N GLN A 7 4.12 25.07 26.19
CA GLN A 7 3.35 26.29 25.93
C GLN A 7 1.84 26.02 25.85
N LEU A 8 1.44 24.90 25.24
CA LEU A 8 0.02 24.52 25.09
C LEU A 8 -0.51 23.89 26.37
N GLU A 9 0.29 23.07 27.06
CA GLU A 9 -0.09 22.47 28.35
C GLU A 9 -0.42 23.54 29.41
N THR A 10 0.23 24.70 29.35
CA THR A 10 -0.10 25.83 30.22
C THR A 10 -1.53 26.36 29.98
N LEU A 11 -2.05 26.26 28.75
CA LEU A 11 -3.43 26.65 28.44
C LEU A 11 -4.43 25.65 29.00
N PHE A 12 -4.08 24.35 29.03
CA PHE A 12 -4.91 23.31 29.65
C PHE A 12 -5.02 23.43 31.17
N GLN A 13 -4.09 24.14 31.81
CA GLN A 13 -4.17 24.49 33.23
C GLN A 13 -5.03 25.75 33.50
N GLY A 14 -5.45 26.46 32.45
CA GLY A 14 -6.24 27.69 32.53
C GLY A 14 -7.76 27.48 32.45
N ASP A 15 -8.47 28.48 31.92
CA ASP A 15 -9.93 28.42 31.71
C ASP A 15 -10.27 27.42 30.59
N ALA A 16 -11.32 26.62 30.76
CA ALA A 16 -11.82 25.67 29.78
C ALA A 16 -12.18 26.33 28.43
N LYS A 17 -12.53 27.62 28.42
CA LYS A 17 -12.74 28.36 27.16
C LYS A 17 -11.45 28.52 26.34
N SER A 18 -10.31 28.54 27.01
CA SER A 18 -9.00 28.71 26.37
C SER A 18 -8.51 27.44 25.68
N THR A 19 -9.10 26.27 25.94
CA THR A 19 -8.71 25.00 25.31
C THR A 19 -9.62 24.61 24.15
N VAL A 20 -10.77 25.27 23.97
CA VAL A 20 -11.70 25.00 22.87
C VAL A 20 -10.99 25.08 21.52
N GLY A 21 -11.02 23.97 20.77
CA GLY A 21 -10.39 23.81 19.45
C GLY A 21 -8.93 23.37 19.46
N LEU A 22 -8.29 23.26 20.63
CA LEU A 22 -6.90 22.78 20.73
C LEU A 22 -6.78 21.26 20.52
N GLU A 23 -7.83 20.49 20.79
CA GLU A 23 -7.86 19.04 20.61
C GLU A 23 -8.59 18.67 19.31
N LEU A 24 -8.15 17.60 18.64
CA LEU A 24 -8.88 17.05 17.50
C LEU A 24 -10.17 16.37 17.97
N VAL A 25 -11.26 16.63 17.25
CA VAL A 25 -12.57 16.02 17.50
C VAL A 25 -13.00 15.21 16.27
N ASP A 26 -13.53 14.02 16.53
CA ASP A 26 -14.04 13.08 15.52
C ASP A 26 -15.51 13.34 15.13
N ALA A 27 -16.05 12.49 14.25
CA ALA A 27 -17.39 12.62 13.69
C ALA A 27 -18.51 12.50 14.75
N GLU A 28 -18.24 11.90 15.90
CA GLU A 28 -19.22 11.74 16.98
C GLU A 28 -18.96 12.71 18.13
N GLY A 29 -18.11 13.72 17.91
CA GLY A 29 -17.85 14.76 18.91
C GLY A 29 -16.91 14.34 20.03
N ARG A 30 -16.21 13.20 19.89
CA ARG A 30 -15.25 12.73 20.89
C ARG A 30 -13.83 13.22 20.59
N PRO A 31 -13.01 13.50 21.62
CA PRO A 31 -11.59 13.73 21.45
C PRO A 31 -10.91 12.59 20.69
N TRP A 32 -10.02 12.92 19.76
CA TRP A 32 -9.36 11.94 18.90
C TRP A 32 -8.59 10.87 19.69
N LEU A 33 -7.91 11.27 20.76
CA LEU A 33 -7.11 10.39 21.61
C LEU A 33 -7.95 9.41 22.45
N ASP A 34 -9.25 9.65 22.63
CA ASP A 34 -10.12 8.71 23.36
C ASP A 34 -10.35 7.42 22.56
N ARG A 35 -10.31 7.50 21.22
CA ARG A 35 -10.37 6.32 20.34
C ARG A 35 -9.01 5.83 19.89
N HIS A 36 -8.05 6.74 19.74
CA HIS A 36 -6.73 6.44 19.22
C HIS A 36 -5.69 6.78 20.31
N PRO A 37 -5.58 5.95 21.36
CA PRO A 37 -4.71 6.25 22.49
C PRO A 37 -3.26 6.38 22.04
N PRO A 38 -2.46 7.26 22.68
CA PRO A 38 -1.05 7.43 22.34
C PRO A 38 -0.27 6.11 22.39
N GLU A 39 0.50 5.83 21.34
CA GLU A 39 1.34 4.64 21.30
C GLU A 39 2.75 5.01 21.77
N ARG A 40 3.23 4.35 22.83
CA ARG A 40 4.52 4.67 23.48
C ARG A 40 4.65 6.16 23.86
N GLY A 41 3.52 6.80 24.20
CA GLY A 41 3.47 8.21 24.57
C GLY A 41 3.44 9.19 23.38
N LEU A 42 3.44 8.69 22.14
CA LEU A 42 3.35 9.51 20.93
C LEU A 42 1.91 9.58 20.43
N GLY A 43 1.42 10.77 20.14
CA GLY A 43 0.07 10.98 19.65
C GLY A 43 -0.19 12.37 19.05
N PRO A 44 -1.25 12.52 18.26
CA PRO A 44 -1.71 13.82 17.77
C PRO A 44 -2.45 14.57 18.90
N TYR A 45 -1.70 15.00 19.92
CA TYR A 45 -2.23 15.67 21.12
C TYR A 45 -3.00 16.96 20.81
N TYR A 46 -2.70 17.62 19.68
CA TYR A 46 -3.28 18.89 19.34
C TYR A 46 -3.82 18.92 17.91
N ASN A 47 -4.79 19.81 17.70
CA ASN A 47 -5.34 20.12 16.39
C ASN A 47 -4.36 20.99 15.58
N PRO A 48 -3.74 20.47 14.50
CA PRO A 48 -2.77 21.21 13.70
C PRO A 48 -3.41 22.37 12.90
N LEU A 49 -4.74 22.46 12.84
CA LEU A 49 -5.47 23.54 12.18
C LEU A 49 -5.67 24.75 13.10
N ASP A 50 -5.44 24.62 14.41
CA ASP A 50 -5.58 25.74 15.35
C ASP A 50 -4.35 26.67 15.29
N PRO A 51 -4.53 27.99 15.09
CA PRO A 51 -3.42 28.93 14.96
C PRO A 51 -2.50 28.97 16.19
N ARG A 52 -3.02 28.66 17.39
CA ARG A 52 -2.22 28.63 18.62
C ARG A 52 -1.25 27.44 18.62
N VAL A 53 -1.70 26.30 18.10
CA VAL A 53 -0.88 25.09 17.94
C VAL A 53 0.22 25.35 16.91
N GLN A 54 -0.16 25.88 15.75
CA GLN A 54 0.78 26.28 14.70
C GLN A 54 1.83 27.26 15.24
N GLN A 55 1.42 28.31 15.98
CA GLN A 55 2.34 29.28 16.56
C GLN A 55 3.32 28.63 17.57
N ALA A 56 2.84 27.70 18.41
CA ALA A 56 3.70 26.98 19.35
C ALA A 56 4.75 26.13 18.62
N MET A 57 4.37 25.45 17.53
CA MET A 57 5.31 24.71 16.69
C MET A 57 6.31 25.63 15.98
N THR A 58 5.85 26.76 15.44
CA THR A 58 6.71 27.78 14.83
C THR A 58 7.75 28.31 15.82
N ASN A 59 7.37 28.51 17.09
CA ASN A 59 8.30 28.94 18.13
C ASN A 59 9.43 27.93 18.37
N VAL A 60 9.12 26.62 18.36
CA VAL A 60 10.13 25.54 18.47
C VAL A 60 11.09 25.58 17.29
N VAL A 61 10.59 25.68 16.06
CA VAL A 61 11.44 25.75 14.86
C VAL A 61 12.31 27.01 14.88
N ARG A 62 11.75 28.16 15.26
CA ARG A 62 12.49 29.42 15.43
C ARG A 62 13.61 29.29 16.45
N GLU A 63 13.37 28.62 17.58
CA GLU A 63 14.41 28.40 18.60
C GLU A 63 15.58 27.57 18.04
N ILE A 64 15.28 26.46 17.35
CA ILE A 64 16.29 25.61 16.71
C ILE A 64 17.08 26.41 15.66
N ALA A 65 16.38 27.06 14.74
CA ALA A 65 17.01 27.84 13.66
C ALA A 65 17.85 29.00 14.22
N GLY A 66 17.33 29.75 15.20
CA GLY A 66 18.05 30.84 15.84
C GLY A 66 19.30 30.39 16.60
N ARG A 67 19.24 29.22 17.25
CA ARG A 67 20.37 28.67 18.03
C ARG A 67 21.48 28.10 17.14
N TYR A 68 21.12 27.40 16.07
CA TYR A 68 22.10 26.66 15.24
C TYR A 68 22.40 27.32 13.89
N GLY A 69 21.59 28.28 13.43
CA GLY A 69 21.68 28.90 12.10
C GLY A 69 23.01 29.58 11.79
N ARG A 70 23.76 30.00 12.82
CA ARG A 70 25.09 30.59 12.67
C ARG A 70 26.19 29.57 12.33
N HIS A 71 25.93 28.27 12.50
CA HIS A 71 26.93 27.24 12.27
C HIS A 71 27.08 26.95 10.77
N ALA A 72 28.32 26.76 10.29
CA ALA A 72 28.59 26.47 8.88
C ALA A 72 27.85 25.20 8.41
N SER A 73 27.85 24.16 9.25
CA SER A 73 27.19 22.87 9.01
C SER A 73 25.66 22.90 9.13
N PHE A 74 25.04 24.01 9.54
CA PHE A 74 23.59 24.09 9.59
C PHE A 74 23.02 24.21 8.17
N GLY A 75 22.35 23.15 7.70
CA GLY A 75 21.68 23.11 6.40
C GLY A 75 20.18 23.41 6.46
N GLY A 76 19.56 23.37 7.64
CA GLY A 76 18.12 23.51 7.77
C GLY A 76 17.51 22.76 8.95
N VAL A 77 16.18 22.64 8.91
CA VAL A 77 15.40 21.89 9.91
C VAL A 77 14.61 20.80 9.20
N VAL A 78 14.64 19.60 9.77
CA VAL A 78 13.83 18.47 9.30
C VAL A 78 12.64 18.28 10.23
N VAL A 79 11.43 18.22 9.69
CA VAL A 79 10.20 17.89 10.41
C VAL A 79 9.73 16.52 9.95
N GLN A 80 9.73 15.56 10.88
CA GLN A 80 9.20 14.23 10.62
C GLN A 80 7.68 14.23 10.68
N LEU A 81 7.06 13.76 9.59
CA LEU A 81 5.62 13.58 9.47
C LEU A 81 5.21 12.19 9.96
N SER A 82 4.16 12.14 10.75
CA SER A 82 3.55 10.91 11.25
C SER A 82 2.08 11.14 11.57
N PRO A 83 1.18 10.17 11.30
CA PRO A 83 -0.20 10.23 11.78
C PRO A 83 -0.29 10.17 13.32
N ARG A 84 0.81 9.85 14.00
CA ARG A 84 0.94 9.90 15.47
C ARG A 84 1.47 11.24 15.98
N GLY A 85 1.57 12.24 15.11
CA GLY A 85 1.96 13.59 15.46
C GLY A 85 0.94 14.60 14.96
N TYR A 86 1.18 15.86 15.31
CA TYR A 86 0.36 17.02 14.92
C TYR A 86 1.14 17.95 13.98
N ALA A 87 2.11 17.41 13.22
CA ALA A 87 2.68 18.08 12.06
C ALA A 87 1.90 17.79 10.77
N MET A 88 0.98 16.82 10.77
CA MET A 88 0.06 16.51 9.67
C MET A 88 -1.32 16.21 10.25
N LEU A 89 -2.35 16.12 9.41
CA LEU A 89 -3.65 15.59 9.87
C LEU A 89 -3.59 14.07 9.94
N PRO A 90 -4.12 13.45 11.02
CA PRO A 90 -4.05 11.99 11.19
C PRO A 90 -5.00 11.23 10.24
N ALA A 91 -6.14 11.83 9.87
CA ALA A 91 -7.14 11.23 9.00
C ALA A 91 -8.13 12.27 8.43
N ALA A 92 -8.89 11.85 7.40
CA ALA A 92 -9.98 12.65 6.84
C ALA A 92 -11.06 13.00 7.88
N GLY A 93 -11.37 12.08 8.79
CA GLY A 93 -12.47 12.15 9.76
C GLY A 93 -12.20 12.93 11.04
N CYS A 94 -11.35 13.96 11.00
CA CYS A 94 -10.99 14.76 12.17
C CYS A 94 -11.11 16.27 11.91
N GLY A 95 -11.11 17.05 13.00
CA GLY A 95 -11.14 18.51 12.96
C GLY A 95 -12.55 19.11 12.94
N TYR A 96 -13.56 18.36 13.38
CA TYR A 96 -14.96 18.79 13.36
C TYR A 96 -15.37 19.64 14.59
N ASP A 97 -14.41 20.07 15.41
CA ASP A 97 -14.66 20.91 16.57
C ASP A 97 -15.29 22.25 16.18
N ASP A 98 -15.99 22.87 17.13
CA ASP A 98 -16.78 24.07 16.87
C ASP A 98 -15.94 25.25 16.37
N ARG A 99 -14.70 25.40 16.86
CA ARG A 99 -13.84 26.53 16.50
C ARG A 99 -13.26 26.35 15.11
N THR A 100 -12.74 25.18 14.80
CA THR A 100 -12.18 24.87 13.48
C THR A 100 -13.25 24.95 12.41
N PHE A 101 -14.41 24.34 12.65
CA PHE A 101 -15.49 24.33 11.67
C PHE A 101 -16.09 25.73 11.46
N ALA A 102 -16.25 26.54 12.51
CA ALA A 102 -16.70 27.93 12.38
C ALA A 102 -15.73 28.76 11.53
N ARG A 103 -14.41 28.58 11.71
CA ARG A 103 -13.39 29.23 10.87
C ARG A 103 -13.48 28.80 9.42
N PHE A 104 -13.64 27.51 9.16
CA PHE A 104 -13.84 26.99 7.82
C PHE A 104 -15.04 27.67 7.15
N VAL A 105 -16.23 27.59 7.75
CA VAL A 105 -17.46 28.21 7.21
C VAL A 105 -17.27 29.71 6.95
N GLN A 106 -16.60 30.42 7.86
CA GLN A 106 -16.33 31.85 7.71
C GLN A 106 -15.35 32.16 6.57
N GLU A 107 -14.25 31.41 6.46
CA GLU A 107 -13.19 31.65 5.48
C GLU A 107 -13.59 31.20 4.06
N THR A 108 -14.36 30.11 3.93
CA THR A 108 -14.82 29.59 2.62
C THR A 108 -16.18 30.13 2.20
N LYS A 109 -16.91 30.78 3.11
CA LYS A 109 -18.30 31.23 2.91
C LYS A 109 -19.24 30.07 2.54
N SER A 110 -18.98 28.87 3.04
CA SER A 110 -19.82 27.70 2.81
C SER A 110 -21.19 27.87 3.48
N GLU A 111 -22.27 27.55 2.77
CA GLU A 111 -23.63 27.57 3.32
C GLU A 111 -23.92 26.28 4.09
N PHE A 112 -23.41 26.19 5.32
CA PHE A 112 -23.66 25.04 6.19
C PHE A 112 -23.91 25.48 7.64
N THR A 113 -24.97 24.93 8.24
CA THR A 113 -25.31 25.14 9.65
C THR A 113 -25.66 23.82 10.31
N ALA A 114 -24.94 23.47 11.38
CA ALA A 114 -25.28 22.34 12.23
C ALA A 114 -25.23 22.79 13.69
N THR A 115 -26.26 22.41 14.47
CA THR A 115 -26.41 22.80 15.88
C THR A 115 -26.88 21.60 16.71
N GLY A 116 -26.75 21.69 18.04
CA GLY A 116 -27.15 20.59 18.93
C GLY A 116 -26.10 19.47 19.05
N ALA A 117 -26.52 18.33 19.59
CA ALA A 117 -25.63 17.19 19.89
C ALA A 117 -25.12 16.49 18.62
N GLU A 118 -25.99 16.34 17.61
CA GLU A 118 -25.69 15.66 16.34
C GLU A 118 -24.84 16.49 15.36
N ARG A 119 -24.48 17.72 15.73
CA ARG A 119 -23.79 18.65 14.84
C ARG A 119 -22.48 18.10 14.28
N PHE A 120 -21.76 17.27 15.05
CA PHE A 120 -20.50 16.67 14.61
C PHE A 120 -20.74 15.63 13.52
N ALA A 121 -21.76 14.79 13.68
CA ALA A 121 -22.12 13.77 12.71
C ALA A 121 -22.71 14.38 11.42
N GLU A 122 -23.46 15.48 11.55
CA GLU A 122 -23.92 16.29 10.41
C GLU A 122 -22.75 16.91 9.63
N ARG A 123 -21.78 17.53 10.33
CA ARG A 123 -20.56 18.06 9.72
C ARG A 123 -19.79 16.97 8.98
N ALA A 124 -19.59 15.83 9.64
CA ALA A 124 -18.84 14.71 9.06
C ALA A 124 -19.51 14.16 7.80
N ARG A 125 -20.84 13.99 7.79
CA ARG A 125 -21.59 13.56 6.59
C ARG A 125 -21.47 14.58 5.47
N TRP A 126 -21.69 15.86 5.76
CA TRP A 126 -21.58 16.91 4.75
C TRP A 126 -20.16 17.01 4.17
N CYS A 127 -19.12 16.93 5.01
CA CYS A 127 -17.71 16.90 4.59
C CYS A 127 -17.33 15.63 3.82
N ALA A 128 -18.07 14.52 3.98
CA ALA A 128 -17.85 13.31 3.19
C ALA A 128 -18.55 13.36 1.83
N GLU A 129 -19.53 14.23 1.64
CA GLU A 129 -20.37 14.33 0.45
C GLU A 129 -20.17 15.70 -0.22
N GLU A 130 -21.18 16.57 -0.14
CA GLU A 130 -21.25 17.87 -0.82
C GLU A 130 -20.07 18.80 -0.49
N GLY A 131 -19.62 18.79 0.76
CA GLY A 131 -18.57 19.66 1.29
C GLY A 131 -17.15 19.15 1.11
N ARG A 132 -16.95 17.95 0.53
CA ARG A 132 -15.66 17.25 0.52
C ARG A 132 -14.52 18.06 -0.06
N GLU A 133 -14.70 18.60 -1.26
CA GLU A 133 -13.65 19.35 -1.96
C GLU A 133 -13.28 20.63 -1.19
N ALA A 134 -14.29 21.39 -0.75
CA ALA A 134 -14.08 22.63 0.00
C ALA A 134 -13.38 22.36 1.35
N TRP A 135 -13.82 21.34 2.09
CA TRP A 135 -13.26 21.00 3.40
C TRP A 135 -11.81 20.50 3.30
N SER A 136 -11.55 19.51 2.44
CA SER A 136 -10.19 18.98 2.30
C SER A 136 -9.23 19.99 1.68
N GLY A 137 -9.69 20.80 0.71
CA GLY A 137 -8.91 21.90 0.14
C GLY A 137 -8.56 22.99 1.17
N TRP A 138 -9.53 23.41 2.00
CA TRP A 138 -9.28 24.41 3.05
C TRP A 138 -8.27 23.90 4.08
N ARG A 139 -8.43 22.65 4.54
CA ARG A 139 -7.48 22.04 5.50
C ARG A 139 -6.06 21.98 4.95
N ALA A 140 -5.90 21.53 3.70
CA ALA A 140 -4.60 21.53 3.04
C ALA A 140 -4.02 22.95 2.93
N GLN A 141 -4.83 23.95 2.60
CA GLN A 141 -4.38 25.35 2.55
C GLN A 141 -3.91 25.87 3.91
N GLN A 142 -4.59 25.54 5.01
CA GLN A 142 -4.15 25.93 6.36
C GLN A 142 -2.79 25.32 6.70
N MET A 143 -2.56 24.06 6.33
CA MET A 143 -1.28 23.38 6.52
C MET A 143 -0.17 23.96 5.63
N THR A 144 -0.46 24.26 4.36
CA THR A 144 0.47 24.96 3.45
C THR A 144 0.94 26.29 4.05
N ARG A 145 0.02 27.12 4.54
CA ARG A 145 0.36 28.40 5.19
C ARG A 145 1.24 28.20 6.41
N PHE A 146 0.97 27.16 7.20
CA PHE A 146 1.80 26.81 8.34
C PHE A 146 3.24 26.44 7.92
N TYR A 147 3.41 25.59 6.90
CA TYR A 147 4.75 25.24 6.41
C TYR A 147 5.49 26.44 5.82
N GLN A 148 4.80 27.33 5.12
CA GLN A 148 5.39 28.57 4.63
C GLN A 148 5.93 29.44 5.79
N ALA A 149 5.19 29.52 6.90
CA ALA A 149 5.65 30.20 8.11
C ALA A 149 6.90 29.55 8.71
N LEU A 150 6.94 28.21 8.80
CA LEU A 150 8.12 27.48 9.27
C LEU A 150 9.35 27.74 8.38
N THR A 151 9.17 27.67 7.05
CA THR A 151 10.26 27.91 6.10
C THR A 151 10.80 29.34 6.22
N THR A 152 9.92 30.32 6.45
CA THR A 152 10.31 31.71 6.68
C THR A 152 11.24 31.85 7.88
N GLU A 153 10.91 31.21 9.02
CA GLU A 153 11.75 31.25 10.22
C GLU A 153 13.12 30.60 10.01
N VAL A 154 13.15 29.45 9.31
CA VAL A 154 14.41 28.74 8.99
C VAL A 154 15.31 29.61 8.10
N ARG A 155 14.75 30.16 7.01
CA ARG A 155 15.48 31.00 6.06
C ARG A 155 15.90 32.35 6.65
N GLN A 156 15.14 32.90 7.59
CA GLN A 156 15.51 34.11 8.31
C GLN A 156 16.80 33.90 9.14
N ALA A 157 17.00 32.71 9.70
CA ALA A 157 18.23 32.39 10.41
C ALA A 157 19.43 32.17 9.47
N LYS A 158 19.20 31.55 8.29
CA LYS A 158 20.21 31.35 7.24
C LYS A 158 19.53 31.26 5.86
N PRO A 159 19.75 32.21 4.93
CA PRO A 159 19.01 32.26 3.66
C PRO A 159 19.09 31.00 2.79
N GLU A 160 20.23 30.30 2.81
CA GLU A 160 20.44 29.05 2.03
C GLU A 160 19.88 27.79 2.71
N SER A 161 19.31 27.92 3.91
CA SER A 161 18.80 26.76 4.65
C SER A 161 17.41 26.34 4.18
N GLN A 162 17.10 25.06 4.40
CA GLN A 162 15.85 24.45 3.94
C GLN A 162 15.01 23.91 5.10
N LEU A 163 13.70 23.98 4.92
CA LEU A 163 12.78 23.16 5.69
C LEU A 163 12.54 21.86 4.92
N VAL A 164 12.78 20.72 5.56
CA VAL A 164 12.55 19.41 4.96
C VAL A 164 11.42 18.70 5.69
N LEU A 165 10.39 18.28 4.95
CA LEU A 165 9.33 17.44 5.47
C LEU A 165 9.62 15.98 5.12
N THR A 166 9.77 15.11 6.12
CA THR A 166 10.06 13.70 5.88
C THR A 166 8.82 12.84 6.09
N GLY A 167 8.40 12.12 5.05
CA GLY A 167 7.20 11.29 5.08
C GLY A 167 7.40 9.90 5.71
N ALA A 168 8.44 9.66 6.51
CA ALA A 168 8.84 8.32 6.99
C ALA A 168 7.65 7.47 7.49
N ALA A 169 6.80 8.06 8.33
CA ALA A 169 5.62 7.41 8.90
C ALA A 169 4.31 7.87 8.22
N MET A 170 4.36 8.65 7.14
CA MET A 170 3.18 9.03 6.36
C MET A 170 2.49 7.81 5.75
N LEU A 171 3.27 6.78 5.38
CA LEU A 171 2.77 5.48 4.92
C LEU A 171 2.03 4.70 6.01
N ASP A 172 2.04 5.16 7.26
CA ASP A 172 1.23 4.57 8.32
C ASP A 172 -0.22 5.08 8.34
N CYS A 173 -0.52 6.15 7.60
CA CYS A 173 -1.86 6.67 7.49
C CYS A 173 -2.74 5.75 6.62
N ASP A 174 -3.94 5.44 7.11
CA ASP A 174 -4.87 4.54 6.40
C ASP A 174 -5.27 5.05 5.03
N ALA A 175 -5.44 6.37 4.85
CA ALA A 175 -5.75 6.97 3.55
C ALA A 175 -4.65 6.66 2.51
N ILE A 176 -3.39 6.82 2.89
CA ILE A 176 -2.24 6.54 2.04
C ILE A 176 -2.09 5.02 1.84
N ARG A 177 -2.22 4.21 2.89
CA ARG A 177 -2.15 2.74 2.79
C ARG A 177 -3.15 2.17 1.81
N ARG A 178 -4.39 2.64 1.80
CA ARG A 178 -5.42 2.18 0.85
C ARG A 178 -5.03 2.48 -0.59
N VAL A 179 -4.47 3.66 -0.83
CA VAL A 179 -4.00 4.01 -2.18
C VAL A 179 -2.82 3.13 -2.58
N MET A 180 -1.89 2.85 -1.66
CA MET A 180 -0.71 2.02 -1.85
C MET A 180 -0.99 0.52 -1.98
N GLN A 181 -2.17 0.03 -1.55
CA GLN A 181 -2.50 -1.39 -1.69
C GLN A 181 -2.52 -1.82 -3.17
N PRO A 182 -1.88 -2.94 -3.51
CA PRO A 182 -1.79 -3.39 -4.88
C PRO A 182 -3.16 -3.95 -5.31
N GLY A 183 -3.77 -3.32 -6.31
CA GLY A 183 -4.99 -3.79 -6.95
C GLY A 183 -4.71 -4.41 -8.32
N LEU A 184 -5.49 -5.42 -8.72
CA LEU A 184 -5.48 -5.93 -10.11
C LEU A 184 -6.31 -5.08 -11.04
N LEU A 185 -7.42 -4.53 -10.53
CA LEU A 185 -8.32 -3.71 -11.33
C LEU A 185 -7.70 -2.33 -11.57
N PRO A 186 -7.77 -1.82 -12.81
CA PRO A 186 -7.38 -0.43 -13.07
C PRO A 186 -8.33 0.47 -12.27
N ARG A 187 -7.81 1.22 -11.30
CA ARG A 187 -8.60 2.27 -10.66
C ARG A 187 -8.80 3.36 -11.70
N THR A 188 -10.06 3.71 -11.97
CA THR A 188 -10.46 4.66 -13.02
C THR A 188 -9.80 6.03 -12.88
N SER A 189 -9.30 6.39 -11.69
CA SER A 189 -8.52 7.61 -11.46
C SER A 189 -7.49 7.47 -10.33
N GLN A 190 -6.47 6.60 -10.48
CA GLN A 190 -5.39 6.46 -9.48
C GLN A 190 -4.79 7.81 -9.04
N GLU A 191 -4.61 8.75 -9.98
CA GLU A 191 -4.10 10.09 -9.68
C GLU A 191 -5.03 10.90 -8.78
N ALA A 192 -6.34 10.83 -9.03
CA ALA A 192 -7.34 11.52 -8.22
C ALA A 192 -7.43 10.89 -6.82
N ASP A 193 -7.34 9.56 -6.72
CA ASP A 193 -7.34 8.85 -5.43
C ASP A 193 -6.10 9.22 -4.60
N ALA A 194 -4.93 9.26 -5.24
CA ALA A 194 -3.68 9.68 -4.61
C ALA A 194 -3.75 11.13 -4.13
N ARG A 195 -4.26 12.04 -4.98
CA ARG A 195 -4.47 13.44 -4.61
C ARG A 195 -5.48 13.58 -3.46
N ALA A 196 -6.60 12.86 -3.50
CA ALA A 196 -7.60 12.89 -2.43
C ALA A 196 -7.02 12.39 -1.10
N ALA A 197 -6.25 11.30 -1.12
CA ALA A 197 -5.59 10.78 0.07
C ALA A 197 -4.56 11.75 0.66
N LEU A 198 -3.83 12.50 -0.17
CA LEU A 198 -2.92 13.56 0.29
C LEU A 198 -3.70 14.73 0.90
N LEU A 199 -4.81 15.15 0.29
CA LEU A 199 -5.66 16.22 0.84
C LEU A 199 -6.28 15.82 2.19
N ASP A 200 -6.65 14.55 2.36
CA ASP A 200 -7.21 14.02 3.62
C ASP A 200 -6.23 14.11 4.80
N ILE A 201 -4.92 14.13 4.53
CA ILE A 201 -3.86 14.32 5.53
C ILE A 201 -3.31 15.74 5.56
N GLY A 202 -3.93 16.66 4.82
CA GLY A 202 -3.60 18.09 4.83
C GLY A 202 -2.49 18.50 3.87
N PHE A 203 -2.24 17.74 2.80
CA PHE A 203 -1.23 18.09 1.80
C PHE A 203 -1.85 18.35 0.42
N ASP A 204 -1.49 19.50 -0.15
CA ASP A 204 -1.66 19.80 -1.57
C ASP A 204 -0.25 19.97 -2.17
N GLY A 205 0.19 18.97 -2.93
CA GLY A 205 1.58 18.93 -3.39
C GLY A 205 1.96 20.07 -4.33
N GLN A 206 1.01 20.60 -5.11
CA GLN A 206 1.27 21.78 -5.95
C GLN A 206 1.52 23.01 -5.08
N GLN A 207 0.64 23.26 -4.10
CA GLN A 207 0.81 24.40 -3.19
C GLN A 207 2.09 24.32 -2.36
N LEU A 208 2.50 23.11 -1.96
CA LEU A 208 3.75 22.91 -1.22
C LEU A 208 4.98 23.12 -2.09
N HIS A 209 4.93 22.68 -3.36
CA HIS A 209 6.03 22.86 -4.31
C HIS A 209 6.32 24.34 -4.60
N GLU A 210 5.30 25.20 -4.53
CA GLU A 210 5.43 26.65 -4.71
C GLU A 210 6.16 27.35 -3.54
N ILE A 211 6.35 26.68 -2.39
CA ILE A 211 7.04 27.25 -1.23
C ILE A 211 8.56 27.17 -1.44
N GLU A 212 9.19 28.32 -1.74
CA GLU A 212 10.64 28.42 -1.86
C GLU A 212 11.36 27.99 -0.56
N GLY A 213 12.31 27.07 -0.68
CA GLY A 213 13.09 26.56 0.46
C GLY A 213 12.39 25.47 1.28
N LEU A 214 11.22 25.01 0.84
CA LEU A 214 10.61 23.76 1.31
C LEU A 214 11.06 22.59 0.43
N SER A 215 11.32 21.45 1.04
CA SER A 215 11.57 20.20 0.31
C SER A 215 10.82 19.06 0.97
N ILE A 216 10.13 18.26 0.15
CA ILE A 216 9.44 17.06 0.60
C ILE A 216 10.32 15.87 0.24
N VAL A 217 10.48 14.97 1.20
CA VAL A 217 11.26 13.75 1.03
C VAL A 217 10.34 12.56 1.21
N MET A 218 10.25 11.74 0.16
CA MET A 218 9.35 10.59 0.17
C MET A 218 9.94 9.42 0.95
N PRO A 219 9.12 8.71 1.73
CA PRO A 219 9.54 7.49 2.41
C PRO A 219 9.79 6.38 1.40
N ALA A 220 10.94 5.72 1.54
CA ALA A 220 11.26 4.42 0.95
C ALA A 220 11.56 3.46 2.12
N PRO A 221 10.53 2.99 2.84
CA PRO A 221 10.72 2.24 4.07
C PRO A 221 11.37 0.89 3.75
N ILE A 222 12.28 0.45 4.63
CA ILE A 222 12.76 -0.92 4.64
C ILE A 222 12.08 -1.62 5.77
N LEU A 223 11.06 -2.38 5.42
CA LEU A 223 10.33 -3.20 6.37
C LEU A 223 11.03 -4.55 6.50
N PRO A 224 11.11 -5.12 7.71
CA PRO A 224 11.66 -6.45 7.90
C PRO A 224 10.73 -7.56 7.40
N ASN A 225 11.32 -8.71 7.06
CA ASN A 225 10.63 -9.98 6.73
C ASN A 225 9.72 -9.89 5.49
N GLU A 226 8.70 -10.78 5.41
CA GLU A 226 7.70 -10.85 4.34
C GLU A 226 6.99 -9.50 4.06
N ARG A 227 6.91 -8.60 5.07
CA ARG A 227 6.35 -7.25 4.91
C ARG A 227 7.20 -6.39 3.97
N GLY A 228 8.53 -6.50 4.03
CA GLY A 228 9.46 -5.79 3.15
C GLY A 228 9.36 -6.27 1.72
N GLU A 229 9.40 -7.59 1.50
CA GLU A 229 9.30 -8.16 0.15
C GLU A 229 7.97 -7.83 -0.54
N ARG A 230 6.87 -7.78 0.23
CA ARG A 230 5.55 -7.43 -0.28
C ARG A 230 5.43 -5.93 -0.58
N ALA A 231 5.92 -5.07 0.32
CA ALA A 231 5.90 -3.62 0.14
C ALA A 231 6.78 -3.16 -1.02
N ASP A 232 7.98 -3.70 -1.17
CA ASP A 232 8.92 -3.38 -2.25
C ASP A 232 8.38 -3.76 -3.64
N ARG A 233 7.51 -4.78 -3.74
CA ARG A 233 6.95 -5.23 -5.02
C ARG A 233 5.59 -4.61 -5.34
N SER A 234 4.81 -4.27 -4.32
CA SER A 234 3.46 -3.71 -4.39
C SER A 234 3.42 -2.28 -4.93
N ASN A 235 4.48 -1.51 -4.71
CA ASN A 235 4.35 -0.06 -4.54
C ASN A 235 5.00 0.81 -5.61
N ASP A 236 5.75 0.29 -6.58
CA ASP A 236 6.57 1.17 -7.45
C ASP A 236 5.74 2.20 -8.24
N ALA A 237 4.61 1.79 -8.83
CA ALA A 237 3.77 2.70 -9.61
C ALA A 237 3.04 3.75 -8.74
N VAL A 238 2.47 3.32 -7.61
CA VAL A 238 1.72 4.22 -6.72
C VAL A 238 2.67 5.11 -5.90
N ALA A 239 3.82 4.59 -5.47
CA ALA A 239 4.87 5.39 -4.85
C ALA A 239 5.40 6.45 -5.81
N SER A 240 5.64 6.08 -7.07
CA SER A 240 6.03 7.05 -8.13
C SER A 240 4.96 8.10 -8.35
N LEU A 241 3.68 7.71 -8.32
CA LEU A 241 2.57 8.65 -8.41
C LEU A 241 2.52 9.60 -7.22
N LEU A 242 2.61 9.11 -5.97
CA LEU A 242 2.66 9.98 -4.79
C LEU A 242 3.87 10.89 -4.81
N HIS A 243 5.02 10.39 -5.26
CA HIS A 243 6.24 11.16 -5.43
C HIS A 243 6.04 12.32 -6.41
N SER A 244 5.44 12.03 -7.57
CA SER A 244 5.05 13.01 -8.59
C SER A 244 4.08 14.05 -8.03
N GLN A 245 3.00 13.61 -7.40
CA GLN A 245 1.97 14.50 -6.84
C GLN A 245 2.51 15.44 -5.76
N LEU A 246 3.52 15.01 -4.99
CA LEU A 246 4.17 15.83 -3.95
C LEU A 246 5.37 16.64 -4.46
N HIS A 247 5.78 16.48 -5.72
CA HIS A 247 7.01 17.08 -6.26
C HIS A 247 8.22 16.86 -5.35
N ALA A 248 8.37 15.65 -4.83
CA ALA A 248 9.38 15.38 -3.84
C ALA A 248 10.80 15.58 -4.40
N ALA A 249 11.66 16.21 -3.59
CA ALA A 249 13.02 16.57 -3.98
C ALA A 249 14.05 15.53 -3.53
N GLY A 250 13.61 14.48 -2.83
CA GLY A 250 14.50 13.45 -2.31
C GLY A 250 13.78 12.22 -1.78
N SER A 251 14.59 11.27 -1.31
CA SER A 251 14.14 10.00 -0.73
C SER A 251 14.68 9.82 0.70
N LEU A 252 13.85 9.23 1.55
CA LEU A 252 14.21 8.82 2.92
C LEU A 252 14.11 7.31 3.02
N THR A 253 15.27 6.67 3.08
CA THR A 253 15.39 5.26 3.41
C THR A 253 15.36 5.09 4.93
N TYR A 254 14.18 4.79 5.47
CA TYR A 254 13.97 4.56 6.90
C TYR A 254 13.90 3.07 7.21
N ARG A 255 14.82 2.57 8.03
CA ARG A 255 14.85 1.19 8.53
C ARG A 255 14.08 1.09 9.84
N GLU A 256 13.01 0.31 9.84
CA GLU A 256 12.35 -0.06 11.08
C GLU A 256 13.17 -1.15 11.79
N PRO A 257 13.46 -1.03 13.10
CA PRO A 257 14.15 -2.09 13.82
C PRO A 257 13.25 -3.32 13.98
N VAL A 258 13.83 -4.50 13.79
CA VAL A 258 13.19 -5.74 14.25
C VAL A 258 13.34 -5.79 15.75
N THR A 259 12.23 -5.79 16.48
CA THR A 259 12.29 -5.83 17.95
C THR A 259 12.04 -7.24 18.48
N HIS A 260 12.90 -7.70 19.39
CA HIS A 260 12.77 -8.99 20.05
C HIS A 260 12.98 -8.87 21.55
N ARG A 261 12.22 -9.65 22.32
CA ARG A 261 12.46 -9.88 23.74
C ARG A 261 13.15 -11.21 23.95
N VAL A 262 14.08 -11.26 24.89
CA VAL A 262 14.84 -12.47 25.19
C VAL A 262 14.39 -12.99 26.56
N ALA A 263 13.32 -13.79 26.56
CA ALA A 263 12.67 -14.25 27.79
C ALA A 263 13.61 -14.96 28.78
N SER A 264 14.63 -15.67 28.27
CA SER A 264 15.64 -16.32 29.11
C SER A 264 16.53 -15.32 29.86
N PHE A 265 16.85 -14.18 29.26
CA PHE A 265 17.59 -13.09 29.92
C PHE A 265 16.69 -12.34 30.90
N ASP A 266 15.43 -12.10 30.54
CA ASP A 266 14.44 -11.46 31.42
C ASP A 266 14.30 -12.26 32.73
N ALA A 267 14.25 -13.59 32.62
CA ALA A 267 14.18 -14.50 33.76
C ALA A 267 15.46 -14.52 34.61
N ALA A 268 16.63 -14.28 34.02
CA ALA A 268 17.91 -14.23 34.71
C ALA A 268 18.24 -12.86 35.33
N SER A 269 17.41 -11.84 35.10
CA SER A 269 17.69 -10.49 35.58
C SER A 269 17.73 -10.40 37.10
N PRO A 270 18.77 -9.78 37.70
CA PRO A 270 18.87 -9.61 39.16
C PRO A 270 17.81 -8.65 39.73
N PHE A 271 17.10 -7.89 38.89
CA PHE A 271 16.04 -6.98 39.31
C PHE A 271 14.63 -7.57 39.15
N GLY A 272 14.54 -8.81 38.65
CA GLY A 272 13.29 -9.52 38.39
C GLY A 272 12.67 -9.17 37.03
N ARG A 273 12.09 -10.20 36.37
CA ARG A 273 11.47 -10.09 35.03
C ARG A 273 10.32 -9.08 34.93
N GLU A 274 9.68 -8.75 36.06
CA GLU A 274 8.56 -7.81 36.13
C GLU A 274 9.02 -6.34 36.01
N ARG A 275 10.30 -6.07 36.33
CA ARG A 275 10.87 -4.71 36.41
C ARG A 275 11.88 -4.40 35.31
N THR A 276 12.43 -5.43 34.68
CA THR A 276 13.45 -5.30 33.65
C THR A 276 13.25 -6.36 32.59
N PHE A 277 13.53 -6.01 31.34
CA PHE A 277 13.58 -6.94 30.23
C PHE A 277 14.73 -6.58 29.30
N THR A 278 15.26 -7.59 28.61
CA THR A 278 16.23 -7.46 27.54
C THR A 278 15.50 -7.22 26.23
N TRP A 279 15.82 -6.10 25.61
CA TRP A 279 15.24 -5.67 24.35
C TRP A 279 16.32 -5.59 23.29
N LEU A 280 16.16 -6.38 22.23
CA LEU A 280 17.00 -6.30 21.04
C LEU A 280 16.23 -5.53 19.96
N ALA A 281 16.90 -4.57 19.33
CA ALA A 281 16.32 -3.77 18.25
C ALA A 281 17.31 -3.64 17.06
N PRO A 282 17.77 -4.75 16.44
CA PRO A 282 18.63 -4.70 15.26
C PRO A 282 18.01 -3.92 14.10
N GLN A 283 18.84 -3.11 13.44
CA GLN A 283 18.53 -2.44 12.17
C GLN A 283 19.52 -2.94 11.11
N VAL A 284 19.06 -3.82 10.22
CA VAL A 284 19.93 -4.51 9.27
C VAL A 284 19.87 -3.83 7.91
N SER A 285 21.03 -3.47 7.35
CA SER A 285 21.12 -3.00 5.97
C SER A 285 20.95 -4.18 4.99
N PRO A 286 20.20 -4.03 3.89
CA PRO A 286 20.20 -5.00 2.80
C PRO A 286 21.61 -5.23 2.27
N ALA A 287 21.86 -6.43 1.72
CA ALA A 287 23.19 -6.81 1.26
C ALA A 287 23.45 -6.46 -0.21
N GLY A 288 24.66 -5.99 -0.51
CA GLY A 288 25.19 -5.84 -1.87
C GLY A 288 24.28 -5.01 -2.79
N ALA A 289 23.89 -5.59 -3.94
CA ALA A 289 23.08 -4.90 -4.95
C ALA A 289 21.73 -4.41 -4.43
N HIS A 290 21.10 -5.13 -3.49
CA HIS A 290 19.84 -4.69 -2.88
C HIS A 290 20.04 -3.46 -1.98
N ASN A 291 21.24 -3.24 -1.43
CA ASN A 291 21.56 -2.02 -0.71
C ASN A 291 21.58 -0.80 -1.65
N ARG A 292 22.17 -0.99 -2.85
CA ARG A 292 22.24 0.04 -3.89
C ARG A 292 20.90 0.36 -4.52
N ARG A 293 20.07 -0.67 -4.79
CA ARG A 293 18.73 -0.53 -5.38
C ARG A 293 17.96 0.65 -4.80
N ARG A 294 17.89 0.73 -3.48
CA ARG A 294 17.14 1.77 -2.74
C ARG A 294 17.51 3.21 -3.12
N PHE A 295 18.78 3.43 -3.48
CA PHE A 295 19.28 4.75 -3.87
C PHE A 295 19.18 4.97 -5.39
N ILE A 296 19.39 3.91 -6.18
CA ILE A 296 19.16 3.94 -7.62
C ILE A 296 17.70 4.20 -7.94
N ASP A 297 16.75 3.60 -7.23
CA ASP A 297 15.32 3.83 -7.41
C ASP A 297 14.98 5.31 -7.23
N GLY A 298 15.59 5.99 -6.25
CA GLY A 298 15.45 7.44 -6.06
C GLY A 298 15.97 8.24 -7.25
N LEU A 299 17.14 7.88 -7.78
CA LEU A 299 17.66 8.49 -9.01
C LEU A 299 16.76 8.19 -10.21
N VAL A 300 16.30 6.96 -10.39
CA VAL A 300 15.52 6.54 -11.57
C VAL A 300 14.16 7.22 -11.61
N HIS A 301 13.42 7.21 -10.51
CA HIS A 301 12.04 7.66 -10.50
C HIS A 301 11.90 9.18 -10.35
N SER A 302 12.87 9.85 -9.71
CA SER A 302 12.66 11.22 -9.23
C SER A 302 13.77 12.23 -9.42
N ASP A 303 14.97 11.80 -9.79
CA ASP A 303 16.14 12.70 -9.77
C ASP A 303 16.43 13.24 -8.37
N SER A 304 16.30 12.35 -7.37
CA SER A 304 16.46 12.71 -5.95
C SER A 304 17.72 13.55 -5.73
N LEU A 305 17.53 14.83 -5.37
CA LEU A 305 18.59 15.77 -5.04
C LEU A 305 19.05 15.62 -3.59
N MET A 306 18.23 14.96 -2.76
CA MET A 306 18.52 14.67 -1.37
C MET A 306 18.30 13.19 -1.08
N VAL A 307 19.21 12.63 -0.30
CA VAL A 307 19.09 11.27 0.24
C VAL A 307 19.24 11.33 1.74
N PHE A 308 18.23 10.80 2.42
CA PHE A 308 18.27 10.55 3.86
C PHE A 308 18.31 9.05 4.07
N ASP A 309 19.26 8.57 4.87
CA ASP A 309 19.41 7.16 5.20
C ASP A 309 19.53 6.99 6.71
N GLY A 310 18.67 6.15 7.31
CA GLY A 310 18.68 6.02 8.76
C GLY A 310 17.60 5.10 9.33
N GLY A 311 17.40 5.28 10.63
CA GLY A 311 16.47 4.55 11.48
C GLY A 311 16.56 5.13 12.88
N TRP A 312 16.32 4.32 13.92
CA TRP A 312 16.60 4.75 15.29
C TRP A 312 18.09 4.89 15.57
N THR A 313 18.94 4.21 14.80
CA THR A 313 20.39 4.30 14.88
C THR A 313 21.00 4.50 13.47
N PRO A 314 22.24 5.00 13.38
CA PRO A 314 22.95 5.06 12.10
C PRO A 314 23.07 3.68 11.47
N ALA A 315 23.00 3.61 10.13
CA ALA A 315 23.31 2.37 9.41
C ALA A 315 24.72 1.89 9.77
N ARG A 316 24.87 0.58 9.92
CA ARG A 316 26.18 -0.07 10.06
C ARG A 316 26.21 -1.27 9.14
N GLY A 317 27.31 -1.43 8.42
CA GLY A 317 27.53 -2.51 7.47
C GLY A 317 26.99 -2.19 6.08
N GLN A 318 27.61 -2.84 5.09
CA GLN A 318 27.30 -2.71 3.66
C GLN A 318 27.67 -1.35 3.05
N GLU A 319 28.52 -0.56 3.71
CA GLU A 319 29.03 0.72 3.21
C GLU A 319 29.80 0.54 1.89
N ASP A 320 30.65 -0.49 1.81
CA ASP A 320 31.41 -0.84 0.59
C ASP A 320 30.51 -0.98 -0.65
N ALA A 321 29.25 -1.36 -0.48
CA ALA A 321 28.32 -1.52 -1.60
C ALA A 321 27.78 -0.18 -2.13
N VAL A 322 27.83 0.91 -1.36
CA VAL A 322 27.15 2.20 -1.65
C VAL A 322 28.07 3.42 -1.63
N LEU A 323 29.31 3.28 -1.17
CA LEU A 323 30.28 4.38 -1.08
C LEU A 323 30.48 5.07 -2.43
N ASP A 324 30.77 4.32 -3.49
CA ASP A 324 30.99 4.90 -4.83
C ASP A 324 29.76 5.65 -5.35
N LEU A 325 28.57 5.13 -5.06
CA LEU A 325 27.31 5.78 -5.42
C LEU A 325 27.13 7.10 -4.68
N PHE A 326 27.39 7.14 -3.38
CA PHE A 326 27.31 8.38 -2.60
C PHE A 326 28.38 9.40 -3.01
N HIS A 327 29.60 8.95 -3.31
CA HIS A 327 30.63 9.81 -3.89
C HIS A 327 30.17 10.40 -5.21
N MET A 328 29.59 9.61 -6.12
CA MET A 328 29.02 10.10 -7.38
C MET A 328 27.92 11.14 -7.13
N MET A 329 26.94 10.83 -6.29
CA MET A 329 25.80 11.71 -6.00
C MET A 329 26.24 13.04 -5.38
N ALA A 330 27.24 13.03 -4.50
CA ALA A 330 27.78 14.25 -3.89
C ALA A 330 28.45 15.21 -4.90
N HIS A 331 28.84 14.72 -6.09
CA HIS A 331 29.42 15.53 -7.16
C HIS A 331 28.40 15.91 -8.26
N LEU A 332 27.17 15.41 -8.19
CA LEU A 332 26.10 15.85 -9.08
C LEU A 332 25.70 17.30 -8.74
N PRO A 333 25.22 18.07 -9.74
CA PRO A 333 24.70 19.41 -9.49
C PRO A 333 23.47 19.33 -8.58
N ALA A 334 23.33 20.31 -7.68
CA ALA A 334 22.13 20.49 -6.84
C ALA A 334 20.96 21.08 -7.64
N ALA A 335 20.68 20.54 -8.82
CA ALA A 335 19.64 20.97 -9.73
C ALA A 335 19.17 19.82 -10.61
N PRO A 336 17.89 19.77 -11.03
CA PRO A 336 17.36 18.68 -11.82
C PRO A 336 18.08 18.50 -13.17
N LEU A 337 18.26 17.24 -13.58
CA LEU A 337 18.71 16.80 -14.88
C LEU A 337 17.52 16.33 -15.74
N ALA A 338 17.58 16.58 -17.04
CA ALA A 338 16.56 16.15 -17.98
C ALA A 338 16.73 14.67 -18.33
N SER A 339 15.64 13.90 -18.28
CA SER A 339 15.62 12.51 -18.73
C SER A 339 15.63 12.42 -20.26
N ALA A 340 16.48 11.55 -20.81
CA ALA A 340 16.35 11.13 -22.20
C ALA A 340 15.06 10.31 -22.39
N PRO A 341 14.44 10.30 -23.58
CA PRO A 341 13.26 9.48 -23.84
C PRO A 341 13.56 7.98 -23.61
N THR A 342 12.79 7.37 -22.72
CA THR A 342 12.86 5.92 -22.48
C THR A 342 12.06 5.19 -23.54
N THR A 343 12.67 4.24 -24.23
CA THR A 343 11.99 3.31 -25.14
C THR A 343 12.25 1.87 -24.70
N PRO A 344 11.46 0.90 -25.19
CA PRO A 344 11.75 -0.53 -24.98
C PRO A 344 13.21 -0.92 -25.28
N ALA A 345 13.85 -0.28 -26.27
CA ALA A 345 15.23 -0.57 -26.65
C ALA A 345 16.30 0.06 -25.73
N THR A 346 15.93 1.07 -24.94
CA THR A 346 16.86 1.73 -24.00
C THR A 346 16.74 1.22 -22.58
N GLN A 347 15.73 0.40 -22.27
CA GLN A 347 15.61 -0.25 -20.96
C GLN A 347 16.64 -1.39 -20.82
N PRO A 348 17.20 -1.61 -19.60
CA PRO A 348 16.85 -0.97 -18.33
C PRO A 348 17.74 0.25 -17.97
N LEU A 349 18.35 0.91 -18.94
CA LEU A 349 19.24 2.05 -18.69
C LEU A 349 18.46 3.37 -18.66
N LEU A 350 18.55 4.11 -17.56
CA LEU A 350 18.18 5.52 -17.50
C LEU A 350 19.37 6.39 -17.90
N VAL A 351 19.11 7.44 -18.68
CA VAL A 351 20.10 8.48 -19.00
C VAL A 351 19.52 9.84 -18.64
N ARG A 352 20.25 10.62 -17.85
CA ARG A 352 19.91 12.03 -17.57
C ARG A 352 21.05 12.96 -17.87
N THR A 353 20.73 14.13 -18.41
CA THR A 353 21.71 15.16 -18.78
C THR A 353 21.28 16.54 -18.32
N ARG A 354 22.26 17.38 -18.04
CA ARG A 354 22.08 18.80 -17.76
C ARG A 354 23.22 19.59 -18.39
N SER A 355 22.88 20.55 -19.22
CA SER A 355 23.82 21.44 -19.87
C SER A 355 23.88 22.78 -19.15
N ASP A 356 25.06 23.13 -18.62
CA ASP A 356 25.32 24.40 -17.96
C ASP A 356 26.65 25.00 -18.46
N GLN A 357 26.64 26.29 -18.80
CA GLN A 357 27.85 27.13 -19.00
C GLN A 357 29.02 26.45 -19.76
N GLY A 358 28.75 25.86 -20.92
CA GLY A 358 29.80 25.25 -21.76
C GLY A 358 30.15 23.80 -21.42
N SER A 359 29.45 23.18 -20.47
CA SER A 359 29.62 21.77 -20.09
C SER A 359 28.28 21.03 -20.02
N THR A 360 28.31 19.71 -20.12
CA THR A 360 27.14 18.86 -19.93
C THR A 360 27.46 17.81 -18.88
N THR A 361 26.76 17.84 -17.76
CA THR A 361 26.82 16.80 -16.74
C THR A 361 25.77 15.74 -17.03
N CYS A 362 26.11 14.48 -16.90
CA CYS A 362 25.17 13.39 -17.02
C CYS A 362 25.38 12.34 -15.94
N TYR A 363 24.35 11.53 -15.73
CA TYR A 363 24.52 10.20 -15.17
C TYR A 363 23.68 9.18 -15.95
N VAL A 364 24.12 7.94 -15.86
CA VAL A 364 23.44 6.76 -16.37
C VAL A 364 23.23 5.79 -15.23
N ALA A 365 22.05 5.19 -15.14
CA ALA A 365 21.70 4.27 -14.05
C ALA A 365 21.10 2.98 -14.60
N ASN A 366 21.56 1.85 -14.07
CA ASN A 366 20.99 0.53 -14.34
C ASN A 366 19.85 0.27 -13.37
N ASP A 367 18.62 0.30 -13.86
CA ASP A 367 17.39 0.06 -13.08
C ASP A 367 17.02 -1.43 -12.99
N SER A 368 18.01 -2.32 -12.96
CA SER A 368 17.74 -3.76 -13.02
C SER A 368 18.62 -4.58 -12.08
N PRO A 369 18.15 -5.78 -11.69
CA PRO A 369 18.94 -6.72 -10.89
C PRO A 369 20.03 -7.43 -11.69
N TRP A 370 20.21 -7.11 -12.97
CA TRP A 370 21.18 -7.75 -13.86
C TRP A 370 22.31 -6.79 -14.19
N PRO A 371 23.55 -7.27 -14.32
CA PRO A 371 24.63 -6.45 -14.85
C PRO A 371 24.34 -6.14 -16.32
N ILE A 372 24.66 -4.91 -16.75
CA ILE A 372 24.48 -4.47 -18.13
C ILE A 372 25.77 -3.85 -18.68
N THR A 373 25.98 -4.00 -19.98
CA THR A 373 26.95 -3.17 -20.71
C THR A 373 26.19 -2.30 -21.69
N ALA A 374 26.23 -0.98 -21.48
CA ALA A 374 25.57 -0.03 -22.36
C ALA A 374 26.58 0.70 -23.25
N ARG A 375 26.22 0.88 -24.51
CA ARG A 375 26.94 1.71 -25.48
C ARG A 375 26.07 2.91 -25.81
N LEU A 376 26.59 4.10 -25.50
CA LEU A 376 25.93 5.37 -25.77
C LEU A 376 26.68 6.12 -26.86
N ARG A 377 25.93 6.58 -27.86
CA ARG A 377 26.42 7.48 -28.88
C ARG A 377 26.39 8.90 -28.33
N VAL A 378 27.53 9.57 -28.40
CA VAL A 378 27.68 10.97 -28.00
C VAL A 378 27.43 11.84 -29.23
N ALA A 379 26.28 12.50 -29.26
CA ALA A 379 25.89 13.45 -30.30
C ALA A 379 26.29 14.87 -29.87
N GLY A 380 27.12 15.53 -30.67
CA GLY A 380 27.58 16.91 -30.44
C GLY A 380 28.31 17.44 -31.68
N THR A 381 28.47 18.75 -31.78
CA THR A 381 29.04 19.41 -32.98
C THR A 381 30.58 19.35 -33.07
N ALA A 382 31.27 18.97 -31.99
CA ALA A 382 32.72 18.87 -31.91
C ALA A 382 33.19 17.59 -31.21
N ARG A 383 34.50 17.30 -31.28
CA ARG A 383 35.14 16.24 -30.49
C ARG A 383 35.10 16.66 -29.01
N VAL A 384 34.34 15.94 -28.20
CA VAL A 384 34.19 16.22 -26.77
C VAL A 384 35.10 15.33 -25.94
N SER A 385 35.50 15.80 -24.77
CA SER A 385 36.13 15.01 -23.72
C SER A 385 35.16 14.83 -22.56
N ALA A 386 35.22 13.67 -21.93
CA ALA A 386 34.47 13.36 -20.72
C ALA A 386 35.44 13.16 -19.57
N LEU A 387 35.08 13.71 -18.40
CA LEU A 387 35.73 13.43 -17.13
C LEU A 387 34.73 12.71 -16.21
N PRO A 388 35.14 11.65 -15.51
CA PRO A 388 34.30 11.04 -14.50
C PRO A 388 34.03 12.05 -13.37
N LEU A 389 32.82 12.03 -12.80
CA LEU A 389 32.45 12.91 -11.70
C LEU A 389 32.85 12.37 -10.32
N ALA A 390 33.17 11.08 -10.22
CA ALA A 390 33.74 10.42 -9.04
C ALA A 390 34.77 9.37 -9.49
N ASP A 391 35.68 9.00 -8.58
CA ASP A 391 36.74 8.03 -8.86
C ASP A 391 36.15 6.63 -9.14
N GLY A 392 36.73 5.90 -10.10
CA GLY A 392 36.35 4.50 -10.32
C GLY A 392 36.74 3.90 -11.67
N LEU A 393 36.52 4.61 -12.79
CA LEU A 393 36.91 4.14 -14.13
C LEU A 393 37.12 5.34 -15.08
N PRO A 394 37.98 5.22 -16.10
CA PRO A 394 38.03 6.19 -17.20
C PRO A 394 36.65 6.23 -17.88
N THR A 395 36.18 7.39 -18.34
CA THR A 395 35.14 7.50 -19.37
C THR A 395 35.82 7.35 -20.74
N PRO A 396 36.01 6.14 -21.28
CA PRO A 396 36.77 5.96 -22.50
C PRO A 396 35.81 6.33 -23.63
N LEU A 397 35.97 7.54 -24.17
CA LEU A 397 35.33 7.92 -25.42
C LEU A 397 36.13 7.27 -26.55
N VAL A 398 35.54 6.25 -27.18
CA VAL A 398 36.14 5.61 -28.36
C VAL A 398 35.58 6.26 -29.60
N GLU A 399 36.46 6.66 -30.51
CA GLU A 399 36.08 7.20 -31.82
C GLU A 399 35.55 6.04 -32.68
N GLY A 400 34.27 6.09 -33.04
CA GLY A 400 33.61 5.06 -33.84
C GLY A 400 33.98 5.16 -35.33
N LEU A 401 33.71 4.08 -36.08
CA LEU A 401 34.01 3.95 -37.52
C LEU A 401 33.39 5.06 -38.41
N THR A 402 32.42 5.83 -37.89
CA THR A 402 31.69 6.89 -38.59
C THR A 402 32.11 8.31 -38.17
N GLY A 403 33.17 8.46 -37.36
CA GLY A 403 33.59 9.75 -36.81
C GLY A 403 32.74 10.25 -35.64
N LYS A 404 31.85 9.41 -35.10
CA LYS A 404 31.04 9.69 -33.91
C LYS A 404 31.70 9.07 -32.67
N GLN A 405 31.68 9.78 -31.54
CA GLN A 405 32.24 9.25 -30.28
C GLN A 405 31.23 8.32 -29.57
N MET A 406 31.75 7.21 -29.04
CA MET A 406 30.99 6.23 -28.29
C MET A 406 31.48 6.18 -26.86
N TRP A 407 30.56 6.20 -25.91
CA TRP A 407 30.81 5.93 -24.50
C TRP A 407 30.30 4.54 -24.16
N THR A 408 31.20 3.65 -23.72
CA THR A 408 30.80 2.32 -23.22
C THR A 408 30.91 2.31 -21.71
N VAL A 409 29.85 1.85 -21.05
CA VAL A 409 29.76 1.76 -19.59
C VAL A 409 29.32 0.35 -19.19
N GLN A 410 30.00 -0.22 -18.20
CA GLN A 410 29.59 -1.46 -17.55
C GLN A 410 28.99 -1.09 -16.19
N LEU A 411 27.78 -1.55 -15.94
CA LEU A 411 27.07 -1.26 -14.70
C LEU A 411 26.65 -2.58 -14.05
N GLU A 412 27.07 -2.76 -12.80
CA GLU A 412 26.57 -3.82 -11.94
C GLU A 412 25.06 -3.68 -11.69
N PRO A 413 24.39 -4.72 -11.15
CA PRO A 413 23.00 -4.62 -10.70
C PRO A 413 22.81 -3.39 -9.80
N TYR A 414 21.84 -2.55 -10.15
CA TYR A 414 21.56 -1.29 -9.47
C TYR A 414 22.82 -0.43 -9.24
N ALA A 415 23.54 -0.12 -10.30
CA ALA A 415 24.69 0.80 -10.27
C ALA A 415 24.46 2.00 -11.18
N ALA A 416 25.19 3.07 -10.94
CA ALA A 416 25.18 4.27 -11.76
C ALA A 416 26.61 4.76 -12.04
N ALA A 417 26.75 5.51 -13.13
CA ALA A 417 27.97 6.20 -13.49
C ALA A 417 27.65 7.63 -13.91
N ALA A 418 28.51 8.58 -13.57
CA ALA A 418 28.33 9.99 -13.91
C ALA A 418 29.57 10.57 -14.59
N ALA A 419 29.33 11.47 -15.55
CA ALA A 419 30.38 12.09 -16.33
C ALA A 419 30.06 13.57 -16.58
N ARG A 420 31.11 14.36 -16.77
CA ARG A 420 31.02 15.75 -17.23
C ARG A 420 31.74 15.89 -18.56
N PHE A 421 30.99 16.32 -19.57
CA PHE A 421 31.49 16.66 -20.89
C PHE A 421 31.89 18.13 -20.97
N ASN A 422 32.95 18.44 -21.71
CA ASN A 422 33.46 19.79 -21.91
C ASN A 422 32.72 20.61 -22.99
N ALA A 423 31.48 20.26 -23.31
CA ALA A 423 30.63 20.96 -24.26
C ALA A 423 29.19 21.02 -23.75
N ALA A 424 28.42 22.05 -24.12
CA ALA A 424 27.05 22.28 -23.66
C ALA A 424 25.96 21.61 -24.52
N ASP A 425 26.29 21.15 -25.72
CA ASP A 425 25.36 20.58 -26.70
C ASP A 425 25.44 19.04 -26.78
N VAL A 426 25.87 18.38 -25.70
CA VAL A 426 26.02 16.92 -25.68
C VAL A 426 24.68 16.24 -25.44
N ALA A 427 24.22 15.49 -26.44
CA ALA A 427 23.13 14.54 -26.30
C ALA A 427 23.67 13.10 -26.26
N LEU A 428 23.12 12.31 -25.34
CA LEU A 428 23.47 10.90 -25.20
C LEU A 428 22.32 10.04 -25.72
N GLU A 429 22.62 9.20 -26.70
CA GLU A 429 21.67 8.27 -27.28
C GLU A 429 22.12 6.84 -27.03
N VAL A 430 21.24 5.99 -26.51
CA VAL A 430 21.54 4.58 -26.30
C VAL A 430 21.57 3.87 -27.65
N ASP A 431 22.73 3.32 -28.01
CA ASP A 431 22.94 2.55 -29.25
C ASP A 431 22.61 1.07 -29.01
N ARG A 432 23.14 0.50 -27.93
CA ARG A 432 22.95 -0.91 -27.58
C ARG A 432 23.11 -1.15 -26.08
N ILE A 433 22.35 -2.11 -25.57
CA ILE A 433 22.50 -2.67 -24.22
C ILE A 433 22.70 -4.18 -24.35
N ASP A 434 23.78 -4.67 -23.75
CA ASP A 434 24.06 -6.09 -23.61
C ASP A 434 23.59 -6.58 -22.24
N LEU A 435 22.74 -7.60 -22.26
CA LEU A 435 22.18 -8.28 -21.08
C LEU A 435 22.82 -9.66 -20.90
N PRO A 436 22.76 -10.27 -19.69
CA PRO A 436 23.26 -11.62 -19.48
C PRO A 436 22.56 -12.66 -20.35
N GLU A 437 23.32 -13.63 -20.90
CA GLU A 437 22.77 -14.64 -21.80
C GLU A 437 21.70 -15.53 -21.14
N ALA A 438 21.83 -15.82 -19.84
CA ALA A 438 20.90 -16.65 -19.09
C ALA A 438 19.51 -16.01 -18.91
N LEU A 439 19.41 -14.67 -18.97
CA LEU A 439 18.20 -13.92 -18.65
C LEU A 439 17.01 -14.33 -19.53
N LEU A 440 17.25 -14.60 -20.82
CA LEU A 440 16.19 -15.02 -21.74
C LEU A 440 15.55 -16.34 -21.31
N ALA A 441 16.39 -17.34 -20.97
CA ALA A 441 15.91 -18.66 -20.57
C ALA A 441 15.14 -18.59 -19.24
N GLU A 442 15.65 -17.83 -18.27
CA GLU A 442 14.99 -17.59 -16.97
C GLU A 442 13.64 -16.90 -17.14
N THR A 443 13.57 -15.86 -17.98
CA THR A 443 12.34 -15.10 -18.23
C THR A 443 11.27 -15.95 -18.92
N ILE A 444 11.66 -16.81 -19.88
CA ILE A 444 10.76 -17.76 -20.53
C ILE A 444 10.18 -18.74 -19.52
N GLU A 445 11.03 -19.29 -18.65
CA GLU A 445 10.60 -20.25 -17.63
C GLU A 445 9.66 -19.60 -16.61
N GLN A 446 9.97 -18.38 -16.16
CA GLN A 446 9.11 -17.62 -15.26
C GLN A 446 7.74 -17.32 -15.89
N LEU A 447 7.71 -16.93 -17.17
CA LEU A 447 6.44 -16.73 -17.90
C LEU A 447 5.62 -18.02 -17.98
N ARG A 448 6.28 -19.17 -18.18
CA ARG A 448 5.63 -20.49 -18.20
C ARG A 448 4.96 -20.79 -16.86
N VAL A 449 5.67 -20.56 -15.75
CA VAL A 449 5.15 -20.77 -14.39
C VAL A 449 3.95 -19.85 -14.12
N VAL A 450 4.07 -18.55 -14.37
CA VAL A 450 2.99 -17.57 -14.12
C VAL A 450 1.74 -17.89 -14.95
N ARG A 451 1.90 -18.32 -16.20
CA ARG A 451 0.79 -18.79 -17.04
C ARG A 451 0.13 -20.06 -16.46
N GLY A 452 0.94 -20.97 -15.93
CA GLY A 452 0.48 -22.14 -15.20
C GLY A 452 -0.36 -21.77 -13.98
N CYS A 453 0.11 -20.83 -13.16
CA CYS A 453 -0.63 -20.31 -12.01
C CYS A 453 -1.98 -19.72 -12.43
N ALA A 454 -1.99 -18.83 -13.42
CA ALA A 454 -3.23 -18.22 -13.91
C ALA A 454 -4.23 -19.25 -14.46
N THR A 455 -3.74 -20.35 -15.04
CA THR A 455 -4.59 -21.45 -15.51
C THR A 455 -5.18 -22.24 -14.36
N ALA A 456 -4.38 -22.56 -13.33
CA ALA A 456 -4.83 -23.26 -12.13
C ALA A 456 -5.92 -22.48 -11.38
N LEU A 457 -5.80 -21.15 -11.33
CA LEU A 457 -6.75 -20.27 -10.65
C LEU A 457 -8.10 -20.10 -11.35
N LYS A 458 -8.30 -20.68 -12.55
CA LYS A 458 -9.66 -20.78 -13.13
C LYS A 458 -10.59 -21.68 -12.30
N SER A 459 -10.00 -22.58 -11.51
CA SER A 459 -10.70 -23.44 -10.54
C SER A 459 -9.91 -23.43 -9.23
N PRO A 460 -10.01 -22.35 -8.43
CA PRO A 460 -9.20 -22.20 -7.23
C PRO A 460 -9.55 -23.31 -6.21
N PRO A 461 -8.56 -23.88 -5.51
CA PRO A 461 -8.84 -24.85 -4.45
C PRO A 461 -9.49 -24.14 -3.25
N ALA A 462 -10.56 -24.72 -2.71
CA ALA A 462 -11.13 -24.27 -1.44
C ALA A 462 -10.15 -24.54 -0.29
N GLN A 463 -10.19 -23.68 0.72
CA GLN A 463 -9.46 -23.89 1.97
C GLN A 463 -10.01 -25.11 2.70
N GLN A 464 -9.14 -26.05 3.05
CA GLN A 464 -9.52 -27.33 3.66
C GLN A 464 -9.68 -27.26 5.19
N HIS A 465 -9.64 -26.07 5.78
CA HIS A 465 -9.64 -25.90 7.24
C HIS A 465 -11.03 -25.72 7.85
N LEU A 466 -12.07 -25.47 7.04
CA LEU A 466 -13.43 -25.30 7.54
C LEU A 466 -14.05 -26.66 7.87
N ILE A 467 -14.49 -26.81 9.12
CA ILE A 467 -15.13 -28.04 9.61
C ILE A 467 -16.63 -27.97 9.32
N ASN A 468 -17.18 -29.10 8.86
CA ASN A 468 -18.61 -29.27 8.57
C ASN A 468 -19.22 -28.16 7.65
N PRO A 469 -18.60 -27.84 6.49
CA PRO A 469 -19.06 -26.73 5.63
C PRO A 469 -20.43 -26.97 4.98
N GLY A 470 -20.80 -28.23 4.76
CA GLY A 470 -22.10 -28.64 4.23
C GLY A 470 -23.05 -29.18 5.29
N PHE A 471 -22.75 -28.96 6.58
CA PHE A 471 -23.64 -29.28 7.70
C PHE A 471 -24.12 -30.74 7.84
N GLU A 472 -23.43 -31.71 7.23
CA GLU A 472 -23.79 -33.14 7.30
C GLU A 472 -23.34 -33.84 8.58
N LEU A 473 -22.42 -33.25 9.36
CA LEU A 473 -21.95 -33.83 10.62
C LEU A 473 -22.83 -33.38 11.78
N GLY A 474 -23.27 -34.34 12.60
CA GLY A 474 -23.99 -34.07 13.86
C GLY A 474 -25.51 -34.14 13.79
N ALA A 475 -26.10 -34.39 12.61
CA ALA A 475 -27.55 -34.48 12.39
C ALA A 475 -28.27 -35.44 13.36
N ASP A 476 -27.65 -36.56 13.72
CA ASP A 476 -28.23 -37.58 14.62
C ASP A 476 -28.27 -37.18 16.11
N ARG A 477 -27.61 -36.07 16.50
CA ARG A 477 -27.43 -35.67 17.93
C ARG A 477 -28.27 -34.48 18.38
N GLY A 478 -29.11 -33.92 17.51
CA GLY A 478 -30.27 -33.09 17.88
C GLY A 478 -30.03 -31.72 18.53
N ALA A 479 -28.80 -31.23 18.67
CA ALA A 479 -28.54 -29.87 19.19
C ALA A 479 -27.16 -29.28 18.85
N ASP A 480 -26.14 -30.10 18.53
CA ASP A 480 -24.78 -29.60 18.30
C ASP A 480 -24.47 -29.47 16.79
N VAL A 481 -24.27 -28.25 16.32
CA VAL A 481 -23.73 -27.98 14.97
C VAL A 481 -22.20 -28.11 15.04
N VAL A 482 -21.68 -29.29 14.74
CA VAL A 482 -20.25 -29.61 14.86
C VAL A 482 -19.40 -28.60 14.07
N GLY A 483 -18.42 -27.97 14.72
CA GLY A 483 -17.50 -27.00 14.11
C GLY A 483 -18.03 -25.56 14.04
N TRP A 484 -19.21 -25.29 14.60
CA TRP A 484 -19.84 -23.96 14.59
C TRP A 484 -20.32 -23.55 15.98
N LEU A 485 -20.06 -22.29 16.33
CA LEU A 485 -20.55 -21.60 17.52
C LEU A 485 -21.77 -20.77 17.15
N PHE A 486 -22.76 -20.65 18.03
CA PHE A 486 -23.99 -19.92 17.72
C PHE A 486 -24.67 -19.32 18.95
N ALA A 487 -25.56 -18.35 18.72
CA ALA A 487 -26.33 -17.70 19.76
C ALA A 487 -27.26 -18.69 20.49
N GLN A 488 -27.27 -18.65 21.82
CA GLN A 488 -28.20 -19.40 22.66
C GLN A 488 -29.17 -18.43 23.35
N SER A 489 -30.39 -18.34 22.83
CA SER A 489 -31.47 -17.50 23.36
C SER A 489 -32.83 -18.18 23.16
N PRO A 490 -33.81 -18.04 24.08
CA PRO A 490 -35.13 -18.64 23.91
C PRO A 490 -35.88 -18.24 22.63
N ASP A 491 -35.59 -17.05 22.09
CA ASP A 491 -36.24 -16.50 20.90
C ASP A 491 -35.42 -16.74 19.60
N VAL A 492 -34.38 -17.56 19.66
CA VAL A 492 -33.50 -17.91 18.54
C VAL A 492 -33.41 -19.43 18.41
N ASP A 493 -33.76 -19.97 17.25
CA ASP A 493 -33.67 -21.39 16.93
C ASP A 493 -32.66 -21.63 15.81
N ILE A 494 -31.62 -22.42 16.11
CA ILE A 494 -30.51 -22.74 15.19
C ILE A 494 -30.34 -24.25 15.18
N THR A 495 -30.73 -24.89 14.09
CA THR A 495 -30.81 -26.36 13.98
C THR A 495 -30.33 -26.88 12.63
N LEU A 496 -29.90 -28.15 12.62
CA LEU A 496 -29.70 -28.89 11.38
C LEU A 496 -31.05 -29.42 10.89
N ALA A 497 -31.46 -29.02 9.70
CA ALA A 497 -32.73 -29.39 9.10
C ALA A 497 -32.53 -30.16 7.80
N GLU A 498 -33.39 -31.13 7.54
CA GLU A 498 -33.46 -31.83 6.24
C GLU A 498 -33.86 -30.86 5.12
N GLY A 499 -33.39 -31.11 3.90
CA GLY A 499 -33.64 -30.25 2.75
C GLY A 499 -32.46 -29.31 2.44
N GLY A 500 -31.24 -29.83 2.63
CA GLY A 500 -30.00 -29.24 2.14
C GLY A 500 -29.99 -29.09 0.61
N HIS A 501 -28.95 -28.43 0.10
CA HIS A 501 -28.79 -28.15 -1.32
C HIS A 501 -28.59 -29.42 -2.15
N ARG A 502 -27.99 -30.46 -1.57
CA ARG A 502 -27.83 -31.77 -2.21
C ARG A 502 -29.03 -32.65 -1.87
N ASP A 503 -29.52 -33.42 -2.84
CA ASP A 503 -30.61 -34.38 -2.61
C ASP A 503 -30.21 -35.30 -1.45
N SER A 504 -31.03 -35.34 -0.38
CA SER A 504 -30.81 -36.05 0.90
C SER A 504 -29.79 -35.45 1.89
N GLY A 505 -29.37 -34.19 1.70
CA GLY A 505 -28.48 -33.47 2.62
C GLY A 505 -29.18 -32.66 3.72
N HIS A 506 -28.40 -32.24 4.71
CA HIS A 506 -28.81 -31.31 5.77
C HIS A 506 -28.38 -29.88 5.44
N ALA A 507 -29.05 -28.91 6.05
CA ALA A 507 -28.62 -27.51 6.04
C ALA A 507 -28.82 -26.89 7.40
N LEU A 508 -28.10 -25.81 7.66
CA LEU A 508 -28.29 -25.02 8.86
C LEU A 508 -29.50 -24.09 8.70
N LYS A 509 -30.52 -24.27 9.53
CA LYS A 509 -31.67 -23.38 9.61
C LYS A 509 -31.51 -22.44 10.81
N VAL A 510 -31.60 -21.13 10.55
CA VAL A 510 -31.52 -20.07 11.55
C VAL A 510 -32.82 -19.29 11.56
N VAL A 511 -33.50 -19.25 12.70
CA VAL A 511 -34.75 -18.51 12.91
C VAL A 511 -34.58 -17.59 14.12
N SER A 512 -35.00 -16.34 13.98
CA SER A 512 -35.10 -15.41 15.11
C SER A 512 -36.48 -14.77 15.17
N HIS A 513 -37.00 -14.64 16.40
CA HIS A 513 -38.26 -13.98 16.72
C HIS A 513 -38.08 -12.59 17.32
N GLY A 514 -36.99 -11.89 16.99
CA GLY A 514 -36.78 -10.50 17.41
C GLY A 514 -35.32 -10.11 17.71
N PRO A 515 -34.55 -10.85 18.52
CA PRO A 515 -33.15 -10.51 18.80
C PRO A 515 -32.22 -10.86 17.63
N ASP A 516 -31.01 -10.31 17.61
CA ASP A 516 -30.01 -10.70 16.62
C ASP A 516 -29.53 -12.14 16.88
N ALA A 517 -29.55 -12.98 15.85
CA ALA A 517 -29.04 -14.36 15.89
C ALA A 517 -27.73 -14.44 15.10
N TRP A 518 -26.71 -15.07 15.67
CA TRP A 518 -25.40 -15.20 15.05
C TRP A 518 -24.91 -16.64 15.03
N VAL A 519 -24.16 -16.98 13.97
CA VAL A 519 -23.44 -18.25 13.80
C VAL A 519 -22.00 -17.94 13.39
N ARG A 520 -21.02 -18.65 13.93
CA ARG A 520 -19.59 -18.49 13.68
C ARG A 520 -18.90 -19.83 13.49
N SER A 521 -17.98 -19.94 12.56
CA SER A 521 -17.11 -21.10 12.46
C SER A 521 -16.18 -21.19 13.67
N GLU A 522 -15.58 -22.35 13.89
CA GLU A 522 -14.33 -22.42 14.65
C GLU A 522 -13.24 -21.52 14.05
N ALA A 523 -12.24 -21.17 14.86
CA ALA A 523 -11.15 -20.30 14.44
C ALA A 523 -10.31 -20.96 13.33
N LEU A 524 -10.14 -20.26 12.23
CA LEU A 524 -9.35 -20.66 11.07
C LEU A 524 -7.99 -19.92 11.07
N PRO A 525 -6.96 -20.48 10.42
CA PRO A 525 -5.76 -19.71 10.13
C PRO A 525 -6.08 -18.52 9.21
N ALA A 526 -5.68 -17.31 9.61
CA ALA A 526 -5.87 -16.12 8.77
C ALA A 526 -5.10 -16.26 7.44
N PRO A 527 -5.72 -15.95 6.28
CA PRO A 527 -5.05 -16.03 4.99
C PRO A 527 -3.83 -15.10 4.86
N LYS A 528 -2.67 -15.66 4.51
CA LYS A 528 -1.45 -14.89 4.26
C LYS A 528 -1.45 -14.16 2.90
N THR A 529 -2.41 -14.46 2.03
CA THR A 529 -2.57 -13.80 0.73
C THR A 529 -3.12 -12.38 0.86
N GLY A 530 -3.66 -12.03 2.03
CA GLY A 530 -4.34 -10.75 2.26
C GLY A 530 -5.66 -10.62 1.53
N ARG A 531 -6.24 -11.75 1.09
CA ARG A 531 -7.53 -11.81 0.41
C ARG A 531 -8.31 -13.02 0.90
N ILE A 532 -9.62 -12.90 0.94
CA ILE A 532 -10.53 -14.02 1.19
C ILE A 532 -11.83 -13.82 0.42
N ALA A 533 -12.34 -14.91 -0.15
CA ALA A 533 -13.70 -15.02 -0.65
C ALA A 533 -14.41 -16.12 0.13
N VAL A 534 -15.52 -15.79 0.78
CA VAL A 534 -16.40 -16.74 1.45
C VAL A 534 -17.64 -16.90 0.62
N TRP A 535 -17.95 -18.15 0.26
CA TRP A 535 -19.12 -18.55 -0.50
C TRP A 535 -20.05 -19.30 0.43
N ALA A 536 -21.35 -19.03 0.31
CA ALA A 536 -22.37 -19.80 1.00
C ALA A 536 -23.60 -19.90 0.10
N ARG A 537 -24.28 -21.04 0.12
CA ARG A 537 -25.61 -21.17 -0.47
C ARG A 537 -26.63 -20.75 0.57
N LEU A 538 -27.51 -19.84 0.18
CA LEU A 538 -28.55 -19.29 1.03
C LEU A 538 -29.91 -19.44 0.38
N ARG A 539 -30.94 -19.68 1.20
CA ARG A 539 -32.35 -19.58 0.80
C ARG A 539 -33.23 -19.13 1.97
N VAL A 540 -34.43 -18.69 1.64
CA VAL A 540 -35.52 -18.44 2.60
C VAL A 540 -36.69 -19.37 2.29
N SER A 541 -37.63 -19.54 3.22
CA SER A 541 -38.86 -20.31 2.92
C SER A 541 -39.94 -19.47 2.24
N ASP A 542 -39.90 -18.15 2.35
CA ASP A 542 -40.87 -17.23 1.76
C ASP A 542 -40.14 -15.99 1.22
N ALA A 543 -40.09 -15.84 -0.10
CA ALA A 543 -39.36 -14.73 -0.74
C ALA A 543 -39.98 -13.35 -0.45
N GLN A 544 -41.24 -13.27 0.02
CA GLN A 544 -41.85 -12.00 0.43
C GLN A 544 -41.38 -11.52 1.81
N LYS A 545 -40.75 -12.40 2.61
CA LYS A 545 -40.22 -12.09 3.93
C LYS A 545 -38.70 -12.08 3.89
N GLN A 546 -38.14 -10.96 3.47
CA GLN A 546 -36.69 -10.79 3.38
C GLN A 546 -36.08 -10.52 4.77
N PRO A 547 -35.17 -11.38 5.26
CA PRO A 547 -34.41 -11.11 6.48
C PRO A 547 -33.28 -10.10 6.20
N THR A 548 -32.81 -9.39 7.22
CA THR A 548 -31.54 -8.65 7.13
C THR A 548 -30.41 -9.56 7.60
N LEU A 549 -29.67 -10.15 6.66
CA LEU A 549 -28.54 -11.04 6.94
C LEU A 549 -27.21 -10.33 6.66
N ARG A 550 -26.20 -10.60 7.48
CA ARG A 550 -24.80 -10.26 7.21
C ARG A 550 -23.97 -11.53 7.07
N LEU A 551 -23.31 -11.70 5.93
CA LEU A 551 -22.21 -12.65 5.77
C LEU A 551 -20.93 -11.93 6.20
N ALA A 552 -20.17 -12.49 7.14
CA ALA A 552 -19.13 -11.74 7.84
C ALA A 552 -17.82 -12.51 8.03
N ILE A 553 -16.74 -11.74 8.17
CA ILE A 553 -15.47 -12.14 8.74
C ILE A 553 -15.31 -11.43 10.07
N GLU A 554 -15.02 -12.21 11.11
CA GLU A 554 -14.68 -11.73 12.45
C GLU A 554 -13.26 -12.15 12.80
N ALA A 555 -12.48 -11.24 13.38
CA ALA A 555 -11.17 -11.53 13.92
C ALA A 555 -10.82 -10.51 15.02
N ARG A 556 -9.69 -10.69 15.67
CA ARG A 556 -9.10 -9.71 16.59
C ARG A 556 -7.80 -9.19 16.03
N ARG A 557 -7.62 -7.87 16.01
CA ARG A 557 -6.37 -7.21 15.66
C ARG A 557 -5.75 -6.58 16.90
N GLY A 558 -4.90 -7.33 17.58
CA GLY A 558 -4.40 -6.94 18.91
C GLY A 558 -5.54 -6.82 19.92
N ARG A 559 -5.91 -5.59 20.30
CA ARG A 559 -7.02 -5.32 21.24
C ARG A 559 -8.33 -4.94 20.55
N GLU A 560 -8.29 -4.62 19.27
CA GLU A 560 -9.45 -4.13 18.53
C GLU A 560 -10.18 -5.28 17.82
N PRO A 561 -11.52 -5.28 17.81
CA PRO A 561 -12.28 -6.20 16.98
C PRO A 561 -12.11 -5.83 15.51
N TYR A 562 -11.87 -6.83 14.67
CA TYR A 562 -11.87 -6.70 13.22
C TYR A 562 -13.14 -7.38 12.68
N TYR A 563 -14.02 -6.59 12.08
CA TYR A 563 -15.31 -7.09 11.58
C TYR A 563 -15.60 -6.49 10.20
N ARG A 564 -15.80 -7.37 9.21
CA ARG A 564 -16.11 -7.00 7.82
C ARG A 564 -17.24 -7.88 7.32
N TYR A 565 -18.21 -7.32 6.61
CA TYR A 565 -19.38 -8.06 6.21
C TYR A 565 -20.02 -7.53 4.92
N ALA A 566 -20.87 -8.35 4.31
CA ALA A 566 -21.75 -8.00 3.20
C ALA A 566 -23.21 -8.23 3.62
N HIS A 567 -24.10 -7.33 3.21
CA HIS A 567 -25.54 -7.44 3.45
C HIS A 567 -26.21 -8.35 2.40
N VAL A 568 -27.11 -9.21 2.85
CA VAL A 568 -27.92 -10.10 2.02
C VAL A 568 -29.38 -10.01 2.46
N GLY A 569 -30.33 -10.01 1.52
CA GLY A 569 -31.76 -9.89 1.81
C GLY A 569 -32.24 -8.44 1.94
N ALA A 570 -32.99 -8.15 3.01
CA ALA A 570 -33.59 -6.83 3.23
C ALA A 570 -32.52 -5.76 3.46
N GLY A 571 -32.60 -4.69 2.66
CA GLY A 571 -31.64 -3.57 2.71
C GLY A 571 -30.38 -3.79 1.87
N SER A 572 -30.33 -4.82 1.02
CA SER A 572 -29.27 -5.01 0.03
C SER A 572 -29.80 -5.11 -1.40
N GLU A 573 -28.91 -5.03 -2.39
CA GLU A 573 -29.24 -5.27 -3.80
C GLU A 573 -29.34 -6.78 -4.14
N ALA A 574 -29.15 -7.65 -3.15
CA ALA A 574 -29.06 -9.10 -3.32
C ALA A 574 -30.14 -9.82 -2.48
N PRO A 575 -31.40 -9.88 -2.96
CA PRO A 575 -32.50 -10.52 -2.25
C PRO A 575 -32.35 -12.04 -2.22
N LEU A 576 -32.88 -12.67 -1.17
CA LEU A 576 -32.92 -14.12 -1.03
C LEU A 576 -34.14 -14.71 -1.74
N ALA A 577 -33.98 -15.90 -2.33
CA ALA A 577 -35.03 -16.64 -2.99
C ALA A 577 -35.40 -17.92 -2.21
N GLU A 578 -36.51 -18.55 -2.62
CA GLU A 578 -36.92 -19.86 -2.09
C GLU A 578 -36.02 -21.01 -2.55
N THR A 579 -35.30 -20.81 -3.66
CA THR A 579 -34.31 -21.74 -4.19
C THR A 579 -32.91 -21.39 -3.71
N TRP A 580 -32.09 -22.41 -3.43
CA TRP A 580 -30.68 -22.25 -3.08
C TRP A 580 -29.91 -21.42 -4.11
N ALA A 581 -29.40 -20.27 -3.68
CA ALA A 581 -28.56 -19.39 -4.49
C ALA A 581 -27.23 -19.13 -3.78
N PRO A 582 -26.12 -19.02 -4.51
CA PRO A 582 -24.83 -18.73 -3.92
C PRO A 582 -24.67 -17.22 -3.67
N PHE A 583 -24.08 -16.89 -2.53
CA PHE A 583 -23.69 -15.53 -2.15
C PHE A 583 -22.21 -15.51 -1.80
N ILE A 584 -21.57 -14.38 -2.08
CA ILE A 584 -20.13 -14.18 -1.89
C ILE A 584 -19.86 -12.95 -1.03
N LEU A 585 -19.04 -13.12 -0.01
CA LEU A 585 -18.31 -12.04 0.63
C LEU A 585 -16.88 -12.09 0.10
N GLN A 586 -16.46 -11.04 -0.61
CA GLN A 586 -15.09 -10.91 -1.10
C GLN A 586 -14.41 -9.74 -0.39
N ILE A 587 -13.25 -10.02 0.19
CA ILE A 587 -12.38 -9.04 0.85
C ILE A 587 -11.00 -9.19 0.20
N ASP A 588 -10.54 -8.17 -0.48
CA ASP A 588 -9.27 -8.13 -1.20
C ASP A 588 -8.17 -7.32 -0.49
N ASP A 589 -8.51 -6.71 0.65
CA ASP A 589 -7.65 -5.86 1.47
C ASP A 589 -7.46 -6.41 2.90
N LEU A 590 -7.56 -7.73 3.09
CA LEU A 590 -7.43 -8.36 4.40
C LEU A 590 -6.01 -8.17 4.96
N PRO A 591 -5.86 -7.74 6.24
CA PRO A 591 -4.56 -7.70 6.89
C PRO A 591 -3.87 -9.08 6.87
N THR A 592 -2.61 -9.13 6.43
CA THR A 592 -1.86 -10.40 6.33
C THR A 592 -1.25 -10.86 7.64
N ASP A 593 -1.36 -10.08 8.69
CA ASP A 593 -0.81 -10.37 10.00
C ASP A 593 -1.53 -9.67 11.14
N GLY A 594 -1.29 -10.19 12.35
CA GLY A 594 -1.90 -9.70 13.58
C GLY A 594 -3.40 -9.94 13.65
N LEU A 595 -3.96 -10.81 12.79
CA LEU A 595 -5.34 -11.29 12.90
C LEU A 595 -5.35 -12.62 13.67
N ASP A 596 -5.85 -12.56 14.90
CA ASP A 596 -6.09 -13.70 15.75
C ASP A 596 -7.60 -14.05 15.72
N GLU A 597 -7.95 -15.29 16.07
CA GLU A 597 -9.35 -15.75 16.17
C GLU A 597 -10.18 -15.50 14.89
N PHE A 598 -9.57 -15.70 13.72
CA PHE A 598 -10.22 -15.47 12.42
C PHE A 598 -11.36 -16.46 12.17
N ARG A 599 -12.58 -15.97 11.96
CA ARG A 599 -13.82 -16.76 11.83
C ARG A 599 -14.69 -16.26 10.69
N ILE A 600 -15.44 -17.19 10.11
CA ILE A 600 -16.52 -16.91 9.16
C ILE A 600 -17.83 -16.87 9.95
N GLY A 601 -18.70 -15.91 9.64
CA GLY A 601 -19.93 -15.68 10.39
C GLY A 601 -21.14 -15.33 9.56
N PHE A 602 -22.31 -15.56 10.15
CA PHE A 602 -23.61 -15.15 9.65
C PHE A 602 -24.36 -14.46 10.79
N ASP A 603 -24.82 -13.22 10.57
CA ASP A 603 -25.66 -12.46 11.52
C ASP A 603 -27.02 -12.18 10.91
N LEU A 604 -28.04 -12.82 11.46
CA LEU A 604 -29.44 -12.50 11.20
C LEU A 604 -29.87 -11.37 12.15
N ILE A 605 -30.09 -10.19 11.60
CA ILE A 605 -30.43 -8.98 12.36
C ILE A 605 -31.94 -8.89 12.51
N GLY A 606 -32.42 -8.88 13.76
CA GLY A 606 -33.84 -8.84 14.08
C GLY A 606 -34.59 -10.14 13.76
N GLU A 607 -35.90 -10.01 13.53
CA GLU A 607 -36.78 -11.13 13.16
C GLU A 607 -36.51 -11.63 11.73
N GLY A 608 -36.45 -12.95 11.55
CA GLY A 608 -36.32 -13.55 10.23
C GLY A 608 -36.01 -15.05 10.24
N GLU A 609 -35.91 -15.62 9.04
CA GLU A 609 -35.47 -17.00 8.82
C GLU A 609 -34.47 -17.03 7.66
N VAL A 610 -33.41 -17.82 7.79
CA VAL A 610 -32.52 -18.16 6.68
C VAL A 610 -32.00 -19.59 6.78
N TRP A 611 -31.78 -20.21 5.62
CA TRP A 611 -31.13 -21.50 5.48
C TRP A 611 -29.75 -21.32 4.84
N ILE A 612 -28.75 -22.02 5.37
CA ILE A 612 -27.34 -21.89 4.99
C ILE A 612 -26.78 -23.28 4.68
N ASP A 613 -26.07 -23.42 3.56
CA ASP A 613 -25.42 -24.68 3.15
C ASP A 613 -24.18 -24.44 2.26
N ASP A 614 -23.37 -25.47 2.05
CA ASP A 614 -22.16 -25.52 1.21
C ASP A 614 -21.27 -24.26 1.40
N VAL A 615 -20.82 -24.01 2.63
CA VAL A 615 -19.93 -22.88 2.95
C VAL A 615 -18.51 -23.18 2.49
N GLU A 616 -17.94 -22.37 1.61
CA GLU A 616 -16.58 -22.53 1.10
C GLU A 616 -15.77 -21.24 1.29
N ALA A 617 -14.48 -21.38 1.58
CA ALA A 617 -13.57 -20.25 1.70
C ALA A 617 -12.40 -20.40 0.72
N PHE A 618 -12.01 -19.30 0.07
CA PHE A 618 -10.95 -19.27 -0.92
C PHE A 618 -10.03 -18.08 -0.64
N ASP A 619 -8.73 -18.30 -0.54
CA ASP A 619 -7.72 -17.24 -0.34
C ASP A 619 -7.04 -16.79 -1.65
N LEU A 620 -7.33 -17.49 -2.76
CA LEU A 620 -6.85 -17.23 -4.12
C LEU A 620 -8.00 -17.17 -5.14
N SER A 621 -9.13 -16.58 -4.74
CA SER A 621 -10.23 -16.30 -5.67
C SER A 621 -10.05 -14.95 -6.36
N PHE A 622 -10.30 -14.90 -7.66
CA PHE A 622 -10.18 -13.70 -8.48
C PHE A 622 -11.44 -13.50 -9.31
N THR A 623 -11.94 -12.27 -9.38
CA THR A 623 -13.09 -11.94 -10.22
C THR A 623 -12.75 -12.11 -11.71
N GLN A 624 -13.76 -12.15 -12.57
CA GLN A 624 -13.55 -12.26 -14.02
C GLN A 624 -12.71 -11.08 -14.55
N GLU A 625 -12.96 -9.88 -14.03
CA GLU A 625 -12.21 -8.68 -14.41
C GLU A 625 -10.75 -8.79 -13.96
N GLU A 626 -10.49 -9.28 -12.75
CA GLU A 626 -9.15 -9.53 -12.24
C GLU A 626 -8.40 -10.58 -13.07
N GLN A 627 -9.06 -11.70 -13.42
CA GLN A 627 -8.50 -12.73 -14.30
C GLN A 627 -8.18 -12.20 -15.69
N PHE A 628 -9.02 -11.29 -16.20
CA PHE A 628 -8.75 -10.59 -17.46
C PHE A 628 -7.50 -9.70 -17.35
N GLN A 629 -7.34 -8.95 -16.26
CA GLN A 629 -6.13 -8.14 -16.04
C GLN A 629 -4.86 -9.00 -15.89
N LEU A 630 -4.94 -10.12 -15.16
CA LEU A 630 -3.85 -11.10 -15.09
C LEU A 630 -3.47 -11.61 -16.49
N SER A 631 -4.47 -11.93 -17.32
CA SER A 631 -4.25 -12.39 -18.69
C SER A 631 -3.60 -11.31 -19.56
N ARG A 632 -4.00 -10.04 -19.40
CA ARG A 632 -3.37 -8.89 -20.10
C ARG A 632 -1.91 -8.71 -19.71
N MET A 633 -1.60 -8.81 -18.42
CA MET A 633 -0.22 -8.72 -17.92
C MET A 633 0.66 -9.84 -18.48
N ILE A 634 0.16 -11.09 -18.49
CA ILE A 634 0.86 -12.24 -19.09
C ILE A 634 1.06 -12.02 -20.60
N ALA A 635 0.06 -11.50 -21.30
CA ALA A 635 0.17 -11.18 -22.72
C ALA A 635 1.18 -10.06 -23.00
N ALA A 636 1.30 -9.07 -22.11
CA ALA A 636 2.32 -8.01 -22.21
C ALA A 636 3.74 -8.57 -22.07
N ALA A 637 3.99 -9.45 -21.09
CA ALA A 637 5.28 -10.12 -20.95
C ALA A 637 5.62 -10.99 -22.18
N ASP A 638 4.64 -11.75 -22.70
CA ASP A 638 4.79 -12.55 -23.92
C ASP A 638 5.12 -11.68 -25.15
N PHE A 639 4.43 -10.54 -25.28
CA PHE A 639 4.70 -9.57 -26.34
C PHE A 639 6.13 -9.02 -26.28
N HIS A 640 6.60 -8.62 -25.10
CA HIS A 640 7.97 -8.13 -24.92
C HIS A 640 9.02 -9.18 -25.31
N LEU A 641 8.80 -10.46 -24.99
CA LEU A 641 9.69 -11.54 -25.43
C LEU A 641 9.70 -11.71 -26.96
N ARG A 642 8.55 -11.59 -27.64
CA ARG A 642 8.48 -11.65 -29.11
C ARG A 642 9.23 -10.51 -29.78
N GLU A 643 9.15 -9.31 -29.20
CA GLU A 643 9.90 -8.12 -29.62
C GLU A 643 11.38 -8.15 -29.18
N LYS A 644 11.84 -9.25 -28.57
CA LYS A 644 13.20 -9.43 -28.04
C LYS A 644 13.59 -8.44 -26.94
N ASN A 645 12.61 -7.80 -26.30
CA ASN A 645 12.84 -6.97 -25.12
C ASN A 645 12.74 -7.82 -23.85
N VAL A 646 13.81 -8.54 -23.56
CA VAL A 646 13.87 -9.49 -22.44
C VAL A 646 13.79 -8.76 -21.09
N ALA A 647 14.45 -7.61 -20.94
CA ALA A 647 14.43 -6.84 -19.70
C ALA A 647 13.02 -6.34 -19.34
N ALA A 648 12.24 -5.83 -20.31
CA ALA A 648 10.87 -5.42 -20.04
C ALA A 648 9.96 -6.60 -19.69
N ALA A 649 10.11 -7.74 -20.37
CA ALA A 649 9.36 -8.95 -20.02
C ALA A 649 9.69 -9.41 -18.59
N ALA A 650 10.97 -9.43 -18.23
CA ALA A 650 11.42 -9.79 -16.89
C ALA A 650 10.89 -8.80 -15.85
N ASN A 651 10.93 -7.49 -16.10
CA ASN A 651 10.39 -6.47 -15.20
C ASN A 651 8.88 -6.65 -14.95
N VAL A 652 8.09 -6.95 -16.00
CA VAL A 652 6.67 -7.29 -15.82
C VAL A 652 6.51 -8.48 -14.87
N LEU A 653 7.32 -9.53 -15.04
CA LEU A 653 7.27 -10.75 -14.23
C LEU A 653 7.87 -10.59 -12.82
N GLN A 654 8.69 -9.57 -12.57
CA GLN A 654 9.17 -9.20 -11.23
C GLN A 654 8.18 -8.33 -10.46
N GLY A 655 7.11 -7.85 -11.10
CA GLY A 655 6.05 -7.10 -10.44
C GLY A 655 5.28 -7.89 -9.38
N TYR A 656 4.47 -7.17 -8.58
CA TYR A 656 3.72 -7.74 -7.46
C TYR A 656 2.92 -9.00 -7.81
N TRP A 657 2.03 -8.93 -8.81
CA TRP A 657 1.07 -10.00 -9.08
C TRP A 657 1.70 -11.30 -9.61
N PRO A 658 2.63 -11.28 -10.57
CA PRO A 658 3.33 -12.50 -10.98
C PRO A 658 4.08 -13.17 -9.82
N GLN A 659 4.75 -12.38 -8.97
CA GLN A 659 5.44 -12.91 -7.80
C GLN A 659 4.46 -13.45 -6.77
N PHE A 660 3.37 -12.74 -6.50
CA PHE A 660 2.27 -13.20 -5.65
C PHE A 660 1.75 -14.57 -6.12
N LEU A 661 1.52 -14.74 -7.43
CA LEU A 661 1.07 -16.00 -8.00
C LEU A 661 2.10 -17.11 -7.83
N VAL A 662 3.39 -16.84 -8.05
CA VAL A 662 4.46 -17.83 -7.88
C VAL A 662 4.62 -18.23 -6.41
N THR A 663 4.48 -17.28 -5.48
CA THR A 663 4.63 -17.52 -4.03
C THR A 663 3.46 -18.31 -3.45
N HIS A 664 2.22 -18.03 -3.87
CA HIS A 664 1.03 -18.56 -3.20
C HIS A 664 0.35 -19.73 -3.94
N VAL A 665 0.54 -19.88 -5.26
CA VAL A 665 -0.05 -21.00 -6.01
C VAL A 665 0.84 -22.24 -5.88
N GLN A 666 0.26 -23.32 -5.38
CA GLN A 666 0.98 -24.58 -5.17
C GLN A 666 1.43 -25.20 -6.51
N PRO A 667 2.68 -25.70 -6.62
CA PRO A 667 3.17 -26.36 -7.84
C PRO A 667 2.26 -27.50 -8.32
N ALA A 668 1.73 -28.31 -7.40
CA ALA A 668 0.81 -29.40 -7.71
C ALA A 668 -0.52 -28.93 -8.35
N ALA A 669 -0.94 -27.69 -8.11
CA ALA A 669 -2.10 -27.10 -8.79
C ALA A 669 -1.76 -26.73 -10.25
N ILE A 670 -0.55 -26.23 -10.49
CA ILE A 670 -0.03 -25.92 -11.82
C ILE A 670 0.09 -27.19 -12.65
N GLU A 671 0.66 -28.27 -12.09
CA GLU A 671 0.80 -29.56 -12.76
C GLU A 671 -0.56 -30.17 -13.13
N ARG A 672 -1.54 -30.15 -12.21
CA ARG A 672 -2.91 -30.60 -12.49
C ARG A 672 -3.57 -29.80 -13.60
N ALA A 673 -3.33 -28.49 -13.65
CA ALA A 673 -3.84 -27.62 -14.71
C ALA A 673 -3.14 -27.87 -16.06
N ALA A 674 -1.89 -28.31 -16.05
CA ALA A 674 -1.10 -28.65 -17.24
C ALA A 674 -1.39 -30.07 -17.76
N ALA A 675 -1.96 -30.97 -16.95
CA ALA A 675 -2.28 -32.32 -17.36
C ALA A 675 -3.35 -32.32 -18.48
N PRO A 676 -3.11 -33.01 -19.62
CA PRO A 676 -4.15 -33.21 -20.61
C PRO A 676 -5.31 -33.98 -19.98
N ALA A 677 -6.54 -33.49 -20.12
CA ALA A 677 -7.71 -34.15 -19.56
C ALA A 677 -7.77 -35.60 -20.06
N SER A 678 -7.48 -36.56 -19.19
CA SER A 678 -7.58 -37.98 -19.47
C SER A 678 -9.04 -38.28 -19.79
N ARG A 679 -9.35 -38.45 -21.08
CA ARG A 679 -10.57 -39.13 -21.50
C ARG A 679 -10.38 -40.60 -21.17
N THR A 680 -10.83 -41.01 -20.00
CA THR A 680 -11.04 -42.44 -19.73
C THR A 680 -12.12 -42.92 -20.71
N PRO A 681 -11.84 -43.90 -21.59
CA PRO A 681 -12.89 -44.49 -22.41
C PRO A 681 -13.70 -45.42 -21.50
N GLU A 682 -14.91 -45.01 -21.14
CA GLU A 682 -15.91 -45.95 -20.66
C GLU A 682 -16.24 -46.90 -21.80
N ALA A 683 -15.85 -48.15 -21.64
CA ALA A 683 -16.21 -49.24 -22.52
C ALA A 683 -17.70 -49.58 -22.33
N GLY A 684 -18.47 -49.47 -23.41
CA GLY A 684 -19.64 -50.31 -23.66
C GLY A 684 -21.02 -49.70 -23.39
N ALA A 685 -21.55 -48.94 -24.35
CA ALA A 685 -22.92 -49.11 -24.86
C ALA A 685 -23.10 -48.29 -26.15
N SER A 686 -23.50 -48.98 -27.23
CA SER A 686 -23.79 -48.40 -28.53
C SER A 686 -25.05 -47.53 -28.47
N ALA A 687 -24.90 -46.21 -28.63
CA ALA A 687 -25.94 -45.31 -29.12
C ALA A 687 -25.28 -44.07 -29.75
N ALA A 688 -25.83 -43.60 -30.87
CA ALA A 688 -25.29 -42.53 -31.71
C ALA A 688 -24.99 -41.22 -30.94
N PRO A 689 -23.99 -40.42 -31.37
CA PRO A 689 -23.55 -39.25 -30.63
C PRO A 689 -24.56 -38.11 -30.75
N VAL A 690 -25.28 -37.84 -29.66
CA VAL A 690 -25.86 -36.51 -29.43
C VAL A 690 -24.72 -35.61 -28.98
N ALA A 691 -24.51 -34.50 -29.69
CA ALA A 691 -23.46 -33.54 -29.40
C ALA A 691 -23.58 -33.02 -27.96
N ALA A 692 -22.63 -33.39 -27.10
CA ALA A 692 -22.49 -32.78 -25.78
C ALA A 692 -22.05 -31.32 -25.94
N PRO A 693 -22.67 -30.36 -25.22
CA PRO A 693 -22.25 -28.97 -25.27
C PRO A 693 -20.83 -28.80 -24.70
N PRO A 694 -20.08 -27.77 -25.13
CA PRO A 694 -18.72 -27.52 -24.65
C PRO A 694 -18.71 -27.32 -23.12
N ARG A 695 -17.68 -27.87 -22.46
CA ARG A 695 -17.46 -27.70 -21.00
C ARG A 695 -17.30 -26.21 -20.68
N GLN A 696 -18.33 -25.63 -20.08
CA GLN A 696 -18.35 -24.26 -19.57
C GLN A 696 -17.50 -24.14 -18.29
N SER A 697 -16.81 -23.01 -18.12
CA SER A 697 -16.07 -22.70 -16.90
C SER A 697 -17.03 -22.50 -15.72
N MET A 698 -16.55 -22.66 -14.47
CA MET A 698 -17.37 -22.46 -13.27
C MET A 698 -18.01 -21.06 -13.24
N LEU A 699 -17.33 -20.05 -13.81
CA LEU A 699 -17.76 -18.66 -13.93
C LEU A 699 -18.78 -18.42 -15.06
N ASP A 700 -18.77 -19.22 -16.14
CA ASP A 700 -19.79 -19.12 -17.21
C ASP A 700 -21.20 -19.45 -16.71
N ARG A 701 -21.31 -20.21 -15.62
CA ARG A 701 -22.59 -20.50 -14.95
C ARG A 701 -23.14 -19.29 -14.16
N TRP A 702 -22.38 -18.19 -13.97
CA TRP A 702 -22.65 -17.14 -12.95
C TRP A 702 -22.73 -15.71 -13.52
N LYS A 703 -22.98 -15.56 -14.83
CA LYS A 703 -22.91 -14.30 -15.60
C LYS A 703 -23.85 -13.14 -15.20
N GLY A 704 -24.63 -13.21 -14.12
CA GLY A 704 -25.67 -12.19 -13.85
C GLY A 704 -25.54 -11.33 -12.58
N TRP A 705 -24.63 -11.61 -11.65
CA TRP A 705 -24.83 -11.17 -10.25
C TRP A 705 -23.63 -10.48 -9.57
N LEU A 706 -22.54 -10.20 -10.29
CA LEU A 706 -21.37 -9.51 -9.73
C LEU A 706 -21.44 -8.00 -9.98
N ARG A 707 -22.21 -7.26 -9.16
CA ARG A 707 -21.96 -5.84 -8.85
C ARG A 707 -22.49 -5.51 -7.46
N SER A 708 -21.59 -5.26 -6.52
CA SER A 708 -21.81 -4.32 -5.42
C SER A 708 -20.46 -3.64 -5.17
N PRO A 709 -20.36 -2.31 -5.29
CA PRO A 709 -19.17 -1.57 -4.89
C PRO A 709 -19.17 -1.38 -3.37
N PHE A 710 -18.01 -1.58 -2.74
CA PHE A 710 -17.63 -0.87 -1.52
C PHE A 710 -16.34 -0.12 -1.80
#